data_AF-A0A7G8DSV5-F1
#
_entry.id   AF-A0A7G8DSV5-F1
#
_cell.length_a   1.000
_cell.length_b   1.000
_cell.length_c   1.000
_cell.angle_alpha   90.00
_cell.angle_beta   90.00
_cell.angle_gamma   90.00
#
_symmetry.space_group_name_H-M   'P 1'
#
loop_
_entity.id
_entity.type
_entity.pdbx_description
1 polymer ?
#
loop_
_entity_poly.entity_id
_entity_poly.type
_entity_poly.pdbx_seq_one_letter_code
_entity_poly.pdbx_strand_id
1 'polypeptide(L)'
;MRVFRKLLALACSAALISPEAAATPFNRATLRRIVEGNEVFIDRRQASVNETAERGQELSTGSSRAEVLFDRRALGFLGNNTLIRLGEDCFRLNRGQVLVNGPQNTCLGSKVLGIRGTTYVLSIRDNETYELAVLSGAATVGEVLEEPAKQNRTDILSMYPTLNPVIGLGSSAWGSDASGETLGEAAGLILSDASFFVPLSQSMGSNLLYSYTTASSNFEGAWGSSTELGYKWFNPDNRSISSLLVGYDGWDMGGCYHSQLALGGLWQKGRWQFGVNGGVPLDQCVNNLGFAIGQVGIPVADVGDQSITLSLSPYLLHGIGESYGGGRVGVNVPIGSQLLLSAYGQYDNLLDTVVGGQVSYRFATNGGFVNDPNHREPTQPSPLPWQSSEFNTGRPMQIALERGDAAQPSQPHITETQSLPASFRNLIGNADEKVRIEAGEVATFDSDGRLLTQQMMSKEKFSQLIIDTMSGQNLLPESHLINLVYQELYGLPDRTLLSILGSDWLIAARTPYPRLRGANNLVVPDNKLPKQEAKVAEPEDEEEEEKEAEAEPEPEPTPEPEPTPEPEPTPEPEPEPEPEPEPEPEPMILTYVCRGSGSSSMLYYTGTGMGGSLKNAVRFQTTSQSGASCSGRGAGSTGTEPTSPYFL
;
A
#
# COMPACT_ATOMS: atom_id res chain seq x y z
N MET A 1 -50.41 -7.43 40.62
CA MET A 1 -50.49 -7.49 39.14
C MET A 1 -49.93 -8.83 38.68
N ARG A 2 -50.54 -9.69 37.85
CA ARG A 2 -51.70 -9.62 36.92
C ARG A 2 -51.62 -8.47 35.90
N VAL A 3 -51.73 -8.82 34.62
CA VAL A 3 -51.62 -7.92 33.42
C VAL A 3 -50.18 -7.43 33.20
N PHE A 4 -49.50 -7.62 32.04
CA PHE A 4 -49.83 -8.33 30.79
C PHE A 4 -48.97 -9.60 30.61
N ARG A 5 -49.60 -10.75 30.31
CA ARG A 5 -48.92 -11.95 29.79
C ARG A 5 -49.90 -12.84 29.02
N LYS A 6 -50.46 -12.30 27.92
CA LYS A 6 -51.32 -13.00 26.94
C LYS A 6 -51.61 -12.08 25.75
N LEU A 7 -51.01 -12.37 24.59
CA LEU A 7 -51.56 -12.21 23.24
C LEU A 7 -50.52 -12.75 22.25
N LEU A 8 -50.55 -14.06 22.08
CA LEU A 8 -49.84 -14.80 21.04
C LEU A 8 -50.91 -15.62 20.29
N ALA A 9 -50.70 -15.84 18.99
CA ALA A 9 -51.65 -16.42 18.03
C ALA A 9 -52.77 -15.47 17.53
N LEU A 10 -53.24 -15.80 16.31
CA LEU A 10 -53.92 -14.94 15.32
C LEU A 10 -53.02 -13.77 14.80
N ALA A 11 -52.72 -13.66 13.50
CA ALA A 11 -53.12 -14.50 12.37
C ALA A 11 -51.98 -14.71 11.35
N CYS A 12 -51.94 -15.89 10.75
CA CYS A 12 -51.22 -16.15 9.50
C CYS A 12 -52.05 -15.70 8.28
N SER A 13 -51.55 -15.99 7.08
CA SER A 13 -52.24 -15.81 5.79
C SER A 13 -52.27 -14.40 5.20
N ALA A 14 -51.18 -13.64 5.34
CA ALA A 14 -50.71 -12.81 4.23
C ALA A 14 -49.91 -13.70 3.27
N ALA A 15 -50.36 -13.86 2.03
CA ALA A 15 -49.67 -14.69 1.05
C ALA A 15 -48.38 -14.00 0.59
N LEU A 16 -47.22 -14.57 0.95
CA LEU A 16 -45.94 -14.19 0.38
C LEU A 16 -45.86 -14.68 -1.07
N ILE A 17 -46.48 -13.93 -1.98
CA ILE A 17 -46.08 -13.93 -3.39
C ILE A 17 -44.71 -13.25 -3.41
N SER A 18 -43.66 -14.04 -3.23
CA SER A 18 -42.31 -13.61 -3.61
C SER A 18 -42.37 -13.20 -5.09
N PRO A 19 -41.99 -11.98 -5.48
CA PRO A 19 -41.73 -11.70 -6.88
C PRO A 19 -40.60 -12.64 -7.30
N GLU A 20 -40.86 -13.50 -8.28
CA GLU A 20 -39.82 -14.34 -8.84
C GLU A 20 -38.72 -13.42 -9.38
N ALA A 21 -37.51 -13.58 -8.84
CA ALA A 21 -36.37 -12.74 -9.17
C ALA A 21 -35.83 -13.12 -10.55
N ALA A 22 -36.59 -12.78 -11.59
CA ALA A 22 -36.11 -12.74 -12.96
C ALA A 22 -34.80 -11.93 -12.98
N ALA A 23 -33.80 -12.42 -13.70
CA ALA A 23 -32.53 -11.72 -13.84
C ALA A 23 -32.80 -10.37 -14.51
N THR A 24 -32.62 -9.27 -13.76
CA THR A 24 -32.74 -7.93 -14.33
C THR A 24 -31.58 -7.74 -15.33
N PRO A 25 -31.86 -7.50 -16.64
CA PRO A 25 -30.81 -7.32 -17.64
C PRO A 25 -29.90 -6.13 -17.30
N PHE A 26 -28.78 -5.96 -17.99
CA PHE A 26 -27.82 -4.89 -17.73
C PHE A 26 -28.30 -3.57 -18.35
N ASN A 27 -29.29 -2.96 -17.69
CA ASN A 27 -30.10 -1.87 -18.25
C ASN A 27 -29.62 -0.47 -17.87
N ARG A 28 -28.76 -0.31 -16.85
CA ARG A 28 -28.47 1.00 -16.25
C ARG A 28 -26.98 1.26 -16.07
N ALA A 29 -26.49 2.38 -16.59
CA ALA A 29 -25.12 2.86 -16.41
C ALA A 29 -25.11 4.22 -15.71
N THR A 30 -24.72 4.27 -14.43
CA THR A 30 -24.62 5.51 -13.65
C THR A 30 -23.23 6.11 -13.74
N LEU A 31 -23.12 7.39 -14.13
CA LEU A 31 -21.84 8.12 -14.17
C LEU A 31 -21.30 8.35 -12.76
N ARG A 32 -20.07 7.92 -12.48
CA ARG A 32 -19.39 8.12 -11.18
C ARG A 32 -18.29 9.18 -11.22
N ARG A 33 -17.64 9.36 -12.36
CA ARG A 33 -16.54 10.31 -12.54
C ARG A 33 -16.53 10.83 -13.98
N ILE A 34 -16.12 12.09 -14.15
CA ILE A 34 -15.73 12.67 -15.43
C ILE A 34 -14.30 13.19 -15.26
N VAL A 35 -13.46 12.94 -16.25
CA VAL A 35 -12.02 13.26 -16.26
C VAL A 35 -11.73 14.06 -17.53
N GLU A 36 -10.80 15.01 -17.46
CA GLU A 36 -10.40 15.87 -18.60
C GLU A 36 -11.57 16.65 -19.23
N GLY A 37 -12.34 17.36 -18.40
CA GLY A 37 -13.36 18.32 -18.84
C GLY A 37 -14.78 17.92 -18.45
N ASN A 38 -15.74 18.16 -19.35
CA ASN A 38 -17.17 17.91 -19.16
C ASN A 38 -17.86 17.36 -20.41
N GLU A 39 -17.10 16.87 -21.41
CA GLU A 39 -17.64 16.37 -22.67
C GLU A 39 -18.11 14.92 -22.54
N VAL A 40 -19.17 14.71 -21.75
CA VAL A 40 -19.84 13.42 -21.57
C VAL A 40 -21.34 13.62 -21.78
N PHE A 41 -21.96 12.73 -22.57
CA PHE A 41 -23.33 12.93 -23.07
C PHE A 41 -24.17 11.66 -22.99
N ILE A 42 -25.43 11.78 -22.58
CA ILE A 42 -26.47 10.75 -22.66
C ILE A 42 -27.49 11.22 -23.70
N ASP A 43 -27.71 10.43 -24.76
CA ASP A 43 -28.53 10.79 -25.93
C ASP A 43 -28.19 12.19 -26.48
N ARG A 44 -26.89 12.51 -26.54
CA ARG A 44 -26.32 13.81 -26.99
C ARG A 44 -26.64 15.02 -26.09
N ARG A 45 -27.38 14.84 -24.99
CA ARG A 45 -27.50 15.83 -23.91
C ARG A 45 -26.30 15.69 -22.98
N GLN A 46 -25.64 16.80 -22.65
CA GLN A 46 -24.54 16.79 -21.69
C GLN A 46 -25.00 16.24 -20.32
N ALA A 47 -24.19 15.39 -19.71
CA ALA A 47 -24.53 14.61 -18.53
C ALA A 47 -23.54 14.83 -17.37
N SER A 48 -24.08 14.85 -16.17
CA SER A 48 -23.40 15.13 -14.91
C SER A 48 -23.05 13.85 -14.14
N VAL A 49 -22.15 13.95 -13.16
CA VAL A 49 -21.91 12.86 -12.19
C VAL A 49 -23.20 12.53 -11.43
N ASN A 50 -23.43 11.24 -11.20
CA ASN A 50 -24.66 10.60 -10.68
C ASN A 50 -25.86 10.57 -11.63
N GLU A 51 -25.79 11.12 -12.84
CA GLU A 51 -26.78 10.83 -13.87
C GLU A 51 -26.68 9.38 -14.34
N THR A 52 -27.79 8.80 -14.79
CA THR A 52 -27.88 7.40 -15.24
C THR A 52 -28.44 7.34 -16.64
N ALA A 53 -27.75 6.61 -17.52
CA ALA A 53 -28.27 6.18 -18.80
C ALA A 53 -29.04 4.86 -18.62
N GLU A 54 -30.23 4.79 -19.21
CA GLU A 54 -31.11 3.62 -19.22
C GLU A 54 -30.99 2.84 -20.56
N ARG A 55 -31.59 1.64 -20.61
CA ARG A 55 -31.58 0.77 -21.78
C ARG A 55 -32.00 1.49 -23.07
N GLY A 56 -31.25 1.23 -24.15
CA GLY A 56 -31.48 1.75 -25.49
C GLY A 56 -30.79 3.08 -25.78
N GLN A 57 -30.43 3.84 -24.73
CA GLN A 57 -29.75 5.13 -24.82
C GLN A 57 -28.28 5.00 -25.27
N GLU A 58 -27.77 6.08 -25.85
CA GLU A 58 -26.37 6.24 -26.27
C GLU A 58 -25.61 7.05 -25.21
N LEU A 59 -24.50 6.51 -24.69
CA LEU A 59 -23.56 7.22 -23.83
C LEU A 59 -22.28 7.49 -24.62
N SER A 60 -21.84 8.75 -24.67
CA SER A 60 -20.63 9.13 -25.39
C SER A 60 -19.72 10.10 -24.64
N THR A 61 -18.46 10.12 -25.07
CA THR A 61 -17.41 11.03 -24.61
C THR A 61 -16.79 11.80 -25.78
N GLY A 62 -16.39 13.05 -25.53
CA GLY A 62 -15.63 13.89 -26.44
C GLY A 62 -14.13 13.78 -26.19
N SER A 63 -13.47 14.89 -25.90
CA SER A 63 -12.08 14.92 -25.39
C SER A 63 -11.96 14.33 -23.98
N SER A 64 -13.01 14.45 -23.17
CA SER A 64 -13.09 13.92 -21.80
C SER A 64 -13.14 12.39 -21.74
N ARG A 65 -12.86 11.84 -20.55
CA ARG A 65 -13.01 10.41 -20.20
C ARG A 65 -14.03 10.26 -19.06
N ALA A 66 -14.63 9.08 -18.89
CA ALA A 66 -15.73 8.88 -17.92
C ALA A 66 -15.68 7.53 -17.19
N GLU A 67 -16.09 7.50 -15.93
CA GLU A 67 -16.36 6.27 -15.18
C GLU A 67 -17.87 6.03 -15.10
N VAL A 68 -18.30 4.80 -15.40
CA VAL A 68 -19.67 4.31 -15.23
C VAL A 68 -19.75 3.08 -14.33
N LEU A 69 -20.90 2.94 -13.68
CA LEU A 69 -21.27 1.80 -12.87
C LEU A 69 -22.48 1.11 -13.50
N PHE A 70 -22.28 -0.11 -14.01
CA PHE A 70 -23.33 -0.91 -14.64
C PHE A 70 -24.08 -1.73 -13.57
N ASP A 71 -25.30 -1.32 -13.20
CA ASP A 71 -26.20 -1.99 -12.23
C ASP A 71 -25.53 -2.49 -10.91
N ARG A 72 -24.48 -1.80 -10.43
CA ARG A 72 -23.60 -2.24 -9.31
C ARG A 72 -22.92 -3.61 -9.52
N ARG A 73 -22.91 -4.14 -10.74
CA ARG A 73 -22.30 -5.43 -11.12
C ARG A 73 -20.94 -5.30 -11.81
N ALA A 74 -20.68 -4.17 -12.46
CA ALA A 74 -19.40 -3.90 -13.11
C ALA A 74 -19.07 -2.39 -13.13
N LEU A 75 -17.79 -2.08 -13.27
CA LEU A 75 -17.28 -0.73 -13.54
C LEU A 75 -16.82 -0.64 -15.00
N GLY A 76 -16.99 0.53 -15.62
CA GLY A 76 -16.46 0.83 -16.95
C GLY A 76 -15.74 2.16 -16.98
N PHE A 77 -14.54 2.22 -17.59
CA PHE A 77 -13.85 3.47 -17.89
C PHE A 77 -13.91 3.70 -19.41
N LEU A 78 -14.71 4.68 -19.84
CA LEU A 78 -14.76 5.13 -21.23
C LEU A 78 -13.55 6.03 -21.50
N GLY A 79 -12.84 5.75 -22.59
CA GLY A 79 -11.80 6.62 -23.15
C GLY A 79 -12.39 7.88 -23.79
N ASN A 80 -11.56 8.60 -24.54
CA ASN A 80 -11.99 9.74 -25.36
C ASN A 80 -12.66 9.24 -26.66
N ASN A 81 -13.43 10.12 -27.32
CA ASN A 81 -14.19 9.88 -28.56
C ASN A 81 -14.94 8.53 -28.57
N THR A 82 -15.42 8.11 -27.40
CA THR A 82 -15.98 6.78 -27.18
C THR A 82 -17.50 6.86 -27.25
N LEU A 83 -18.12 5.86 -27.87
CA LEU A 83 -19.58 5.75 -27.97
C LEU A 83 -19.98 4.32 -27.64
N ILE A 84 -20.75 4.15 -26.56
CA ILE A 84 -21.41 2.89 -26.23
C ILE A 84 -22.94 3.05 -26.32
N ARG A 85 -23.63 1.95 -26.60
CA ARG A 85 -25.08 1.88 -26.55
C ARG A 85 -25.52 0.74 -25.65
N LEU A 86 -26.45 1.03 -24.73
CA LEU A 86 -26.95 0.06 -23.76
C LEU A 86 -28.02 -0.84 -24.40
N GLY A 87 -27.77 -2.15 -24.41
CA GLY A 87 -28.72 -3.16 -24.88
C GLY A 87 -29.57 -3.73 -23.76
N GLU A 88 -29.94 -5.00 -23.89
CA GLU A 88 -30.63 -5.78 -22.85
C GLU A 88 -29.60 -6.62 -22.08
N ASP A 89 -28.96 -7.58 -22.75
CA ASP A 89 -28.02 -8.52 -22.14
C ASP A 89 -26.55 -8.09 -22.24
N CYS A 90 -26.26 -7.07 -23.05
CA CYS A 90 -24.93 -6.54 -23.34
C CYS A 90 -24.98 -5.04 -23.64
N PHE A 91 -23.85 -4.34 -23.53
CA PHE A 91 -23.66 -3.09 -24.26
C PHE A 91 -22.95 -3.36 -25.60
N ARG A 92 -23.10 -2.45 -26.56
CA ARG A 92 -22.30 -2.43 -27.80
C ARG A 92 -21.36 -1.23 -27.78
N LEU A 93 -20.09 -1.46 -28.10
CA LEU A 93 -19.14 -0.40 -28.43
C LEU A 93 -19.32 -0.03 -29.92
N ASN A 94 -19.42 1.26 -30.23
CA ASN A 94 -19.58 1.78 -31.60
C ASN A 94 -18.36 2.60 -32.05
N ARG A 95 -17.57 3.15 -31.12
CA ARG A 95 -16.31 3.85 -31.37
C ARG A 95 -15.48 3.94 -30.09
N GLY A 96 -14.17 4.05 -30.23
CA GLY A 96 -13.25 4.43 -29.15
C GLY A 96 -12.80 3.22 -28.35
N GLN A 97 -12.64 3.39 -27.03
CA GLN A 97 -12.20 2.34 -26.13
C GLN A 97 -12.91 2.37 -24.78
N VAL A 98 -13.13 1.20 -24.20
CA VAL A 98 -13.68 1.05 -22.86
C VAL A 98 -12.92 -0.04 -22.12
N LEU A 99 -12.42 0.29 -20.93
CA LEU A 99 -12.03 -0.71 -19.94
C LEU A 99 -13.29 -1.15 -19.18
N VAL A 100 -13.42 -2.44 -18.90
CA VAL A 100 -14.50 -3.01 -18.08
C VAL A 100 -13.91 -3.91 -17.02
N ASN A 101 -14.40 -3.77 -15.78
CA ASN A 101 -14.05 -4.58 -14.64
C ASN A 101 -15.33 -5.23 -14.06
N GLY A 102 -15.34 -6.56 -13.96
CA GLY A 102 -16.50 -7.34 -13.50
C GLY A 102 -17.36 -7.95 -14.63
N PRO A 103 -18.37 -8.77 -14.29
CA PRO A 103 -19.11 -9.64 -15.22
C PRO A 103 -20.15 -8.92 -16.11
N GLN A 104 -19.77 -7.82 -16.76
CA GLN A 104 -20.59 -7.11 -17.76
C GLN A 104 -20.32 -7.66 -19.17
N ASN A 105 -21.28 -8.40 -19.71
CA ASN A 105 -21.22 -8.90 -21.09
C ASN A 105 -21.19 -7.75 -22.10
N THR A 106 -20.46 -7.96 -23.20
CA THR A 106 -20.33 -6.99 -24.30
C THR A 106 -20.60 -7.67 -25.64
N CYS A 107 -21.31 -7.02 -26.56
CA CYS A 107 -21.59 -7.59 -27.88
C CYS A 107 -20.52 -7.20 -28.90
N LEU A 108 -19.92 -8.21 -29.52
CA LEU A 108 -18.89 -8.15 -30.55
C LEU A 108 -19.48 -8.65 -31.88
N GLY A 109 -20.09 -7.75 -32.64
CA GLY A 109 -20.79 -8.11 -33.88
C GLY A 109 -22.00 -9.00 -33.61
N SER A 110 -21.88 -10.28 -33.98
CA SER A 110 -22.87 -11.34 -33.76
C SER A 110 -22.65 -12.14 -32.48
N LYS A 111 -21.47 -12.03 -31.86
CA LYS A 111 -21.08 -12.82 -30.68
C LYS A 111 -21.16 -12.01 -29.39
N VAL A 112 -21.28 -12.72 -28.27
CA VAL A 112 -21.19 -12.14 -26.92
C VAL A 112 -19.79 -12.42 -26.36
N LEU A 113 -19.21 -11.42 -25.70
CA LEU A 113 -18.07 -11.52 -24.82
C LEU A 113 -18.57 -11.80 -23.40
N GLY A 114 -18.26 -12.97 -22.86
CA GLY A 114 -18.60 -13.41 -21.51
C GLY A 114 -17.40 -13.38 -20.59
N ILE A 115 -17.62 -12.96 -19.35
CA ILE A 115 -16.58 -12.65 -18.37
C ILE A 115 -16.72 -13.49 -17.10
N ARG A 116 -15.59 -13.95 -16.57
CA ARG A 116 -15.49 -14.63 -15.27
C ARG A 116 -14.45 -13.91 -14.39
N GLY A 117 -14.86 -12.80 -13.77
CA GLY A 117 -14.01 -12.01 -12.87
C GLY A 117 -12.76 -11.49 -13.59
N THR A 118 -12.95 -10.58 -14.54
CA THR A 118 -11.85 -10.04 -15.34
C THR A 118 -11.88 -8.52 -15.38
N THR A 119 -10.69 -7.96 -15.61
CA THR A 119 -10.54 -6.62 -16.16
C THR A 119 -9.98 -6.71 -17.57
N TYR A 120 -10.68 -6.12 -18.54
CA TYR A 120 -10.30 -6.11 -19.95
C TYR A 120 -10.49 -4.73 -20.56
N VAL A 121 -9.78 -4.47 -21.66
CA VAL A 121 -9.97 -3.29 -22.51
C VAL A 121 -10.47 -3.76 -23.87
N LEU A 122 -11.60 -3.18 -24.31
CA LEU A 122 -12.12 -3.34 -25.66
C LEU A 122 -11.97 -2.02 -26.41
N SER A 123 -11.43 -2.05 -27.62
CA SER A 123 -11.35 -0.90 -28.52
C SER A 123 -11.77 -1.26 -29.95
N ILE A 124 -12.13 -0.25 -30.74
CA ILE A 124 -12.43 -0.38 -32.17
C ILE A 124 -11.42 0.41 -32.98
N ARG A 125 -10.78 -0.25 -33.94
CA ARG A 125 -9.87 0.34 -34.94
C ARG A 125 -10.66 0.75 -36.19
N ASP A 126 -10.07 1.59 -37.05
CA ASP A 126 -10.77 2.28 -38.14
C ASP A 126 -11.46 1.38 -39.19
N ASN A 127 -11.09 0.09 -39.26
CA ASN A 127 -11.66 -0.90 -40.18
C ASN A 127 -12.79 -1.73 -39.55
N GLU A 128 -13.49 -1.20 -38.54
CA GLU A 128 -14.50 -1.91 -37.71
C GLU A 128 -13.97 -3.18 -37.01
N THR A 129 -12.64 -3.34 -36.89
CA THR A 129 -12.03 -4.46 -36.17
C THR A 129 -11.96 -4.17 -34.67
N TYR A 130 -12.43 -5.12 -33.87
CA TYR A 130 -12.36 -5.05 -32.41
C TYR A 130 -10.99 -5.55 -31.93
N GLU A 131 -10.37 -4.84 -30.99
CA GLU A 131 -9.20 -5.30 -30.24
C GLU A 131 -9.58 -5.47 -28.78
N LEU A 132 -9.36 -6.68 -28.26
CA LEU A 132 -9.69 -7.09 -26.90
C LEU A 132 -8.40 -7.52 -26.17
N ALA A 133 -8.04 -6.78 -25.12
CA ALA A 133 -6.88 -7.05 -24.29
C ALA A 133 -7.31 -7.39 -22.86
N VAL A 134 -6.83 -8.51 -22.30
CA VAL A 134 -7.19 -8.94 -20.94
C VAL A 134 -6.06 -8.60 -19.97
N LEU A 135 -6.36 -7.77 -18.97
CA LEU A 135 -5.41 -7.31 -17.95
C LEU A 135 -5.44 -8.20 -16.69
N SER A 136 -6.55 -8.90 -16.45
CA SER A 136 -6.79 -9.75 -15.28
C SER A 136 -7.84 -10.82 -15.60
N GLY A 137 -7.68 -12.03 -15.06
CA GLY A 137 -8.58 -13.18 -15.24
C GLY A 137 -8.54 -13.81 -16.64
N ALA A 138 -9.66 -14.37 -17.11
CA ALA A 138 -9.82 -14.91 -18.47
C ALA A 138 -11.22 -14.66 -19.05
N ALA A 139 -11.28 -14.19 -20.28
CA ALA A 139 -12.50 -13.87 -21.01
C ALA A 139 -12.84 -14.93 -22.07
N THR A 140 -14.08 -14.99 -22.54
CA THR A 140 -14.51 -15.96 -23.56
C THR A 140 -15.51 -15.37 -24.54
N VAL A 141 -15.30 -15.58 -25.84
CA VAL A 141 -16.17 -15.08 -26.93
C VAL A 141 -16.91 -16.25 -27.59
N GLY A 142 -18.23 -16.15 -27.74
CA GLY A 142 -19.08 -17.20 -28.34
C GLY A 142 -20.45 -16.67 -28.77
N GLU A 143 -21.20 -17.47 -29.52
CA GLU A 143 -22.54 -17.10 -30.01
C GLU A 143 -23.58 -17.18 -28.89
N VAL A 144 -23.55 -18.25 -28.08
CA VAL A 144 -24.29 -18.33 -26.81
C VAL A 144 -23.33 -18.70 -25.67
N LEU A 145 -23.28 -17.82 -24.69
CA LEU A 145 -22.62 -18.06 -23.40
C LEU A 145 -23.70 -18.35 -22.37
N GLU A 146 -23.72 -19.58 -21.86
CA GLU A 146 -24.58 -19.97 -20.74
C GLU A 146 -24.26 -19.06 -19.55
N GLU A 147 -25.28 -18.40 -18.99
CA GLU A 147 -25.11 -17.63 -17.76
C GLU A 147 -24.52 -18.52 -16.66
N PRO A 148 -23.49 -18.08 -15.92
CA PRO A 148 -22.87 -18.89 -14.88
C PRO A 148 -23.87 -19.13 -13.74
N ALA A 149 -24.48 -20.32 -13.74
CA ALA A 149 -25.65 -20.67 -12.95
C ALA A 149 -25.51 -20.28 -11.46
N LYS A 150 -26.32 -19.31 -11.03
CA LYS A 150 -26.40 -18.81 -9.65
C LYS A 150 -25.05 -18.44 -9.02
N GLN A 151 -24.15 -17.79 -9.77
CA GLN A 151 -23.15 -16.97 -9.09
C GLN A 151 -23.86 -15.91 -8.23
N ASN A 152 -23.44 -15.78 -6.96
CA ASN A 152 -24.04 -14.83 -6.03
C ASN A 152 -23.94 -13.41 -6.61
N ARG A 153 -24.98 -12.61 -6.37
CA ARG A 153 -25.10 -11.21 -6.85
C ARG A 153 -24.15 -10.29 -6.06
N THR A 154 -22.84 -10.47 -6.26
CA THR A 154 -21.79 -9.65 -5.66
C THR A 154 -21.82 -8.25 -6.25
N ASP A 155 -21.89 -7.25 -5.37
CA ASP A 155 -21.75 -5.84 -5.72
C ASP A 155 -20.28 -5.56 -6.05
N ILE A 156 -19.99 -4.98 -7.21
CA ILE A 156 -18.62 -4.65 -7.62
C ILE A 156 -17.96 -3.66 -6.63
N LEU A 157 -18.75 -2.83 -5.96
CA LEU A 157 -18.28 -1.91 -4.92
C LEU A 157 -17.94 -2.62 -3.60
N SER A 158 -18.33 -3.90 -3.43
CA SER A 158 -17.90 -4.76 -2.31
C SER A 158 -16.63 -5.56 -2.61
N MET A 159 -16.14 -5.54 -3.85
CA MET A 159 -14.91 -6.22 -4.26
C MET A 159 -13.64 -5.39 -4.02
N TYR A 160 -13.76 -4.14 -3.56
CA TYR A 160 -12.59 -3.31 -3.22
C TYR A 160 -11.76 -3.96 -2.08
N PRO A 161 -10.42 -4.00 -2.19
CA PRO A 161 -9.56 -4.47 -1.12
C PRO A 161 -9.76 -3.67 0.18
N THR A 162 -9.69 -4.37 1.31
CA THR A 162 -9.93 -3.81 2.65
C THR A 162 -8.74 -4.08 3.57
N LEU A 163 -8.30 -3.08 4.32
CA LEU A 163 -7.26 -3.26 5.33
C LEU A 163 -7.79 -4.11 6.51
N ASN A 164 -6.97 -5.04 6.98
CA ASN A 164 -7.18 -5.73 8.25
C ASN A 164 -6.61 -4.92 9.43
N PRO A 165 -7.05 -5.15 10.68
CA PRO A 165 -6.34 -4.66 11.86
C PRO A 165 -4.90 -5.18 11.93
N VAL A 166 -3.98 -4.35 12.42
CA VAL A 166 -2.55 -4.64 12.48
C VAL A 166 -2.02 -4.40 13.89
N ILE A 167 -1.28 -5.38 14.41
CA ILE A 167 -0.50 -5.25 15.64
C ILE A 167 0.95 -4.93 15.24
N GLY A 168 1.52 -3.90 15.85
CA GLY A 168 2.94 -3.61 15.82
C GLY A 168 3.58 -3.94 17.17
N LEU A 169 4.83 -4.41 17.11
CA LEU A 169 5.73 -4.52 18.24
C LEU A 169 7.05 -3.85 17.84
N GLY A 170 7.67 -3.11 18.73
CA GLY A 170 8.94 -2.46 18.44
C GLY A 170 9.79 -2.19 19.67
N SER A 171 11.00 -1.72 19.42
CA SER A 171 11.89 -1.16 20.43
C SER A 171 12.68 -0.03 19.79
N SER A 172 12.93 1.03 20.55
CA SER A 172 13.77 2.15 20.14
C SER A 172 14.79 2.47 21.22
N ALA A 173 15.97 2.91 20.77
CA ALA A 173 17.05 3.38 21.62
C ALA A 173 17.55 4.72 21.09
N TRP A 174 17.87 5.64 21.99
CA TRP A 174 18.50 6.92 21.66
C TRP A 174 19.47 7.35 22.76
N GLY A 175 20.46 8.17 22.38
CA GLY A 175 21.44 8.77 23.28
C GLY A 175 21.67 10.24 22.92
N SER A 176 21.99 11.05 23.93
CA SER A 176 22.30 12.48 23.82
C SER A 176 23.53 12.82 24.64
N ASP A 177 24.33 13.78 24.17
CA ASP A 177 25.53 14.31 24.83
C ASP A 177 25.23 15.49 25.79
N ALA A 178 23.99 15.98 25.85
CA ALA A 178 23.56 17.19 26.59
C ALA A 178 23.72 17.19 28.11
N SER A 179 24.20 16.08 28.69
CA SER A 179 24.54 15.96 30.13
C SER A 179 26.05 15.98 30.39
N GLY A 180 26.89 15.84 29.36
CA GLY A 180 28.35 15.73 29.48
C GLY A 180 28.90 14.31 29.63
N GLU A 181 28.04 13.29 29.84
CA GLU A 181 28.45 11.87 29.78
C GLU A 181 28.18 11.25 28.40
N THR A 182 28.93 10.19 28.05
CA THR A 182 28.90 9.54 26.73
C THR A 182 27.62 8.75 26.44
N LEU A 183 26.80 8.49 27.46
CA LEU A 183 25.44 7.97 27.39
C LEU A 183 24.63 8.69 28.49
N GLY A 184 24.27 9.95 28.24
CA GLY A 184 23.73 10.86 29.25
C GLY A 184 22.37 10.49 29.84
N GLU A 185 21.91 11.29 30.82
CA GLU A 185 20.56 11.18 31.42
C GLU A 185 19.41 11.28 30.39
N ALA A 186 19.69 11.88 29.22
CA ALA A 186 18.78 11.95 28.07
C ALA A 186 18.88 10.74 27.11
N ALA A 187 19.63 9.69 27.46
CA ALA A 187 19.62 8.41 26.78
C ALA A 187 18.42 7.57 27.23
N GLY A 188 17.62 7.11 26.28
CA GLY A 188 16.38 6.38 26.55
C GLY A 188 16.28 5.07 25.76
N LEU A 189 15.69 4.07 26.41
CA LEU A 189 15.50 2.74 25.84
C LEU A 189 14.05 2.30 26.03
N ILE A 190 13.24 2.37 24.97
CA ILE A 190 11.91 1.77 24.94
C ILE A 190 12.10 0.30 24.59
N LEU A 191 12.11 -0.54 25.62
CA LEU A 191 12.23 -2.00 25.50
C LEU A 191 10.97 -2.65 24.91
N SER A 192 9.81 -2.00 25.06
CA SER A 192 8.58 -2.39 24.37
C SER A 192 7.79 -1.17 23.91
N ASP A 193 7.68 -1.00 22.59
CA ASP A 193 6.54 -0.37 21.93
C ASP A 193 5.56 -1.48 21.53
N ALA A 194 4.28 -1.30 21.85
CA ALA A 194 3.19 -2.11 21.36
C ALA A 194 2.15 -1.18 20.72
N SER A 195 1.76 -1.48 19.49
CA SER A 195 0.91 -0.60 18.69
C SER A 195 -0.24 -1.36 18.02
N PHE A 196 -1.37 -0.68 17.86
CA PHE A 196 -2.62 -1.28 17.37
C PHE A 196 -3.28 -0.34 16.37
N PHE A 197 -3.30 -0.75 15.10
CA PHE A 197 -3.89 -0.01 13.98
C PHE A 197 -5.23 -0.64 13.62
N VAL A 198 -6.30 0.16 13.65
CA VAL A 198 -7.68 -0.27 13.38
C VAL A 198 -8.30 0.59 12.28
N PRO A 199 -8.55 0.06 11.08
CA PRO A 199 -9.35 0.76 10.08
C PRO A 199 -10.81 0.81 10.56
N LEU A 200 -11.33 2.02 10.80
CA LEU A 200 -12.68 2.27 11.32
C LEU A 200 -13.72 2.39 10.20
N SER A 201 -13.33 2.97 9.06
CA SER A 201 -14.16 3.08 7.86
C SER A 201 -13.29 3.14 6.62
N GLN A 202 -13.71 2.46 5.56
CA GLN A 202 -13.04 2.41 4.26
C GLN A 202 -14.07 2.60 3.16
N SER A 203 -13.77 3.42 2.15
CA SER A 203 -14.73 3.76 1.09
C SER A 203 -14.08 3.81 -0.29
N MET A 204 -14.70 3.08 -1.24
CA MET A 204 -14.37 3.07 -2.68
C MET A 204 -12.89 2.82 -3.01
N GLY A 205 -12.19 2.10 -2.13
CA GLY A 205 -10.75 1.85 -2.22
C GLY A 205 -9.87 3.10 -2.16
N SER A 206 -10.39 4.29 -1.81
CA SER A 206 -9.69 5.58 -1.95
C SER A 206 -9.78 6.50 -0.73
N ASN A 207 -10.56 6.15 0.29
CA ASN A 207 -10.67 6.89 1.55
C ASN A 207 -10.61 5.94 2.74
N LEU A 208 -9.93 6.35 3.81
CA LEU A 208 -9.72 5.59 5.04
C LEU A 208 -9.85 6.50 6.27
N LEU A 209 -10.71 6.14 7.21
CA LEU A 209 -10.66 6.58 8.60
C LEU A 209 -10.08 5.44 9.44
N TYR A 210 -9.06 5.72 10.27
CA TYR A 210 -8.44 4.74 11.15
C TYR A 210 -8.21 5.31 12.56
N SER A 211 -8.12 4.42 13.53
CA SER A 211 -7.48 4.70 14.81
C SER A 211 -6.12 4.01 14.88
N TYR A 212 -5.16 4.65 15.53
CA TYR A 212 -3.86 4.06 15.84
C TYR A 212 -3.54 4.34 17.30
N THR A 213 -3.33 3.30 18.10
CA THR A 213 -2.96 3.39 19.50
C THR A 213 -1.55 2.86 19.68
N THR A 214 -0.72 3.53 20.48
CA THR A 214 0.58 3.02 20.94
C THR A 214 0.65 2.97 22.46
N ALA A 215 1.45 2.05 22.99
CA ALA A 215 1.82 1.96 24.39
C ALA A 215 3.30 1.61 24.47
N SER A 216 4.04 2.34 25.29
CA SER A 216 5.50 2.32 25.35
C SER A 216 5.98 2.31 26.80
N SER A 217 7.08 1.60 27.09
CA SER A 217 7.75 1.65 28.40
C SER A 217 9.22 1.23 28.32
N ASN A 218 10.01 1.71 29.29
CA ASN A 218 11.35 1.21 29.58
C ASN A 218 11.36 0.11 30.68
N PHE A 219 10.22 -0.19 31.31
CA PHE A 219 10.06 -1.05 32.50
C PHE A 219 10.74 -0.56 33.80
N GLU A 220 11.40 0.60 33.78
CA GLU A 220 12.18 1.14 34.92
C GLU A 220 11.53 2.38 35.56
N GLY A 221 10.34 2.75 35.10
CA GLY A 221 9.52 3.82 35.70
C GLY A 221 8.83 4.73 34.68
N ALA A 222 9.30 4.75 33.43
CA ALA A 222 8.68 5.50 32.35
C ALA A 222 7.64 4.65 31.61
N TRP A 223 6.44 5.18 31.44
CA TRP A 223 5.43 4.61 30.56
C TRP A 223 4.62 5.70 29.86
N GLY A 224 4.23 5.45 28.61
CA GLY A 224 3.48 6.42 27.81
C GLY A 224 2.56 5.72 26.81
N SER A 225 1.36 6.27 26.63
CA SER A 225 0.39 5.80 25.64
C SER A 225 -0.05 6.97 24.75
N SER A 226 -0.38 6.63 23.52
CA SER A 226 -0.91 7.58 22.54
C SER A 226 -2.12 7.00 21.85
N THR A 227 -3.10 7.82 21.53
CA THR A 227 -4.24 7.43 20.70
C THR A 227 -4.51 8.47 19.64
N GLU A 228 -4.47 8.02 18.39
CA GLU A 228 -4.63 8.80 17.18
C GLU A 228 -5.94 8.45 16.47
N LEU A 229 -6.56 9.47 15.87
CA LEU A 229 -7.56 9.35 14.82
C LEU A 229 -7.00 9.99 13.55
N GLY A 230 -6.84 9.19 12.51
CA GLY A 230 -6.29 9.61 11.24
C GLY A 230 -7.27 9.42 10.09
N TYR A 231 -7.28 10.37 9.16
CA TYR A 231 -8.06 10.31 7.94
C TYR A 231 -7.14 10.42 6.72
N LYS A 232 -7.20 9.47 5.79
CA LYS A 232 -6.40 9.46 4.56
C LYS A 232 -7.31 9.39 3.33
N TRP A 233 -6.91 10.07 2.27
CA TRP A 233 -7.58 9.99 0.97
C TRP A 233 -6.61 10.06 -0.20
N PHE A 234 -6.95 9.34 -1.28
CA PHE A 234 -6.24 9.33 -2.56
C PHE A 234 -6.95 10.25 -3.57
N ASN A 235 -6.19 11.14 -4.20
CA ASN A 235 -6.64 11.91 -5.36
C ASN A 235 -6.04 11.29 -6.65
N PRO A 236 -6.85 10.70 -7.54
CA PRO A 236 -6.36 10.08 -8.76
C PRO A 236 -5.91 11.07 -9.84
N ASP A 237 -6.42 12.30 -9.87
CA ASP A 237 -6.12 13.29 -10.92
C ASP A 237 -4.64 13.67 -10.95
N ASN A 238 -4.06 13.82 -9.75
CA ASN A 238 -2.65 14.16 -9.56
C ASN A 238 -1.84 13.01 -8.93
N ARG A 239 -2.48 11.85 -8.71
CA ARG A 239 -1.97 10.63 -8.05
C ARG A 239 -1.25 10.95 -6.73
N SER A 240 -1.89 11.78 -5.91
CA SER A 240 -1.39 12.17 -4.59
C SER A 240 -2.25 11.63 -3.46
N ILE A 241 -1.63 11.48 -2.30
CA ILE A 241 -2.21 10.91 -1.09
C ILE A 241 -2.12 11.99 -0.01
N SER A 242 -3.25 12.30 0.61
CA SER A 242 -3.32 13.26 1.71
C SER A 242 -3.74 12.53 2.98
N SER A 243 -3.14 12.93 4.10
CA SER A 243 -3.47 12.44 5.44
C SER A 243 -3.65 13.62 6.40
N LEU A 244 -4.64 13.53 7.27
CA LEU A 244 -4.81 14.37 8.45
C LEU A 244 -4.76 13.51 9.71
N LEU A 245 -4.29 14.10 10.80
CA LEU A 245 -4.09 13.47 12.10
C LEU A 245 -4.59 14.38 13.22
N VAL A 246 -5.33 13.79 14.16
CA VAL A 246 -5.55 14.32 15.51
C VAL A 246 -5.19 13.21 16.49
N GLY A 247 -4.35 13.49 17.49
CA GLY A 247 -3.94 12.52 18.49
C GLY A 247 -3.88 13.12 19.90
N TYR A 248 -3.97 12.25 20.89
CA TYR A 248 -3.70 12.57 22.29
C TYR A 248 -2.57 11.68 22.79
N ASP A 249 -1.50 12.30 23.28
CA ASP A 249 -0.38 11.66 23.96
C ASP A 249 -0.52 11.86 25.47
N GLY A 250 -0.18 10.83 26.25
CA GLY A 250 -0.13 10.93 27.71
C GLY A 250 0.89 9.97 28.31
N TRP A 251 1.81 10.48 29.12
CA TRP A 251 2.95 9.71 29.64
C TRP A 251 3.37 10.16 31.04
N ASP A 252 3.98 9.25 31.79
CA ASP A 252 4.49 9.48 33.14
C ASP A 252 6.01 9.27 33.13
N MET A 253 6.73 10.32 33.55
CA MET A 253 8.16 10.29 33.85
C MET A 253 8.40 11.22 35.04
N GLY A 254 9.24 10.78 35.99
CA GLY A 254 9.57 11.57 37.19
C GLY A 254 8.40 11.84 38.15
N GLY A 255 7.23 11.22 37.95
CA GLY A 255 6.04 11.43 38.78
C GLY A 255 5.19 12.65 38.38
N CYS A 256 5.40 13.23 37.19
CA CYS A 256 4.48 14.18 36.59
C CYS A 256 3.81 13.53 35.37
N TYR A 257 2.47 13.51 35.35
CA TYR A 257 1.72 13.00 34.20
C TYR A 257 1.61 14.09 33.13
N HIS A 258 2.42 13.94 32.09
CA HIS A 258 2.42 14.76 30.90
C HIS A 258 1.26 14.40 29.97
N SER A 259 0.72 15.38 29.26
CA SER A 259 -0.24 15.14 28.18
C SER A 259 -0.16 16.20 27.08
N GLN A 260 -0.43 15.78 25.84
CA GLN A 260 -0.23 16.64 24.67
C GLN A 260 -1.29 16.37 23.59
N LEU A 261 -1.84 17.43 23.01
CA LEU A 261 -2.68 17.34 21.81
C LEU A 261 -1.79 17.40 20.57
N ALA A 262 -1.73 16.29 19.82
CA ALA A 262 -1.01 16.21 18.55
C ALA A 262 -1.93 16.52 17.36
N LEU A 263 -1.43 17.33 16.42
CA LEU A 263 -2.10 17.64 15.15
C LEU A 263 -1.11 17.45 14.00
N GLY A 264 -1.56 16.91 12.87
CA GLY A 264 -0.69 16.67 11.71
C GLY A 264 -1.39 16.65 10.36
N GLY A 265 -0.65 17.03 9.32
CA GLY A 265 -1.04 16.98 7.92
C GLY A 265 0.12 16.50 7.07
N LEU A 266 -0.13 15.51 6.20
CA LEU A 266 0.88 14.89 5.34
C LEU A 266 0.34 14.76 3.92
N TRP A 267 1.08 15.32 2.96
CA TRP A 267 0.83 15.15 1.53
C TRP A 267 1.95 14.32 0.89
N GLN A 268 1.58 13.40 0.00
CA GLN A 268 2.53 12.49 -0.65
C GLN A 268 2.24 12.38 -2.15
N LYS A 269 3.27 12.29 -2.99
CA LYS A 269 3.13 12.07 -4.43
C LYS A 269 4.39 11.41 -4.99
N GLY A 270 4.23 10.29 -5.71
CA GLY A 270 5.36 9.55 -6.27
C GLY A 270 6.41 9.18 -5.22
N ARG A 271 5.94 8.72 -4.04
CA ARG A 271 6.71 8.37 -2.83
C ARG A 271 7.42 9.51 -2.11
N TRP A 272 7.48 10.72 -2.67
CA TRP A 272 7.85 11.92 -1.90
C TRP A 272 6.81 12.23 -0.83
N GLN A 273 7.26 12.76 0.30
CA GLN A 273 6.44 13.03 1.48
C GLN A 273 6.68 14.44 1.98
N PHE A 274 5.62 15.20 2.23
CA PHE A 274 5.65 16.58 2.72
C PHE A 274 4.70 16.67 3.91
N GLY A 275 5.26 16.61 5.11
CA GLY A 275 4.53 16.57 6.38
C GLY A 275 4.72 17.84 7.19
N VAL A 276 3.70 18.19 7.97
CA VAL A 276 3.80 19.10 9.12
C VAL A 276 3.03 18.49 10.27
N ASN A 277 3.64 18.39 11.44
CA ASN A 277 2.91 18.03 12.66
C ASN A 277 3.44 18.81 13.87
N GLY A 278 2.63 18.89 14.92
CA GLY A 278 2.99 19.57 16.15
C GLY A 278 2.21 19.03 17.34
N GLY A 279 2.68 19.38 18.53
CA GLY A 279 2.08 19.00 19.80
C GLY A 279 1.93 20.20 20.72
N VAL A 280 0.77 20.35 21.34
CA VAL A 280 0.45 21.41 22.31
C VAL A 280 0.26 20.77 23.69
N PRO A 281 1.09 21.07 24.71
CA PRO A 281 0.93 20.56 26.07
C PRO A 281 -0.44 20.92 26.66
N LEU A 282 -0.97 20.02 27.48
CA LEU A 282 -2.27 20.17 28.15
C LEU A 282 -2.18 20.10 29.68
N ASP A 283 -1.03 19.69 30.21
CA ASP A 283 -0.71 19.62 31.64
C ASP A 283 -0.02 20.90 32.16
N GLN A 284 0.57 20.81 33.36
CA GLN A 284 1.30 21.90 34.04
C GLN A 284 2.72 21.46 34.46
N CYS A 285 3.25 20.36 33.90
CA CYS A 285 4.60 19.88 34.14
C CYS A 285 5.60 20.84 33.45
N VAL A 286 6.50 21.45 34.24
CA VAL A 286 7.43 22.49 33.78
C VAL A 286 8.33 22.02 32.62
N ASN A 287 8.59 20.71 32.56
CA ASN A 287 9.45 20.02 31.61
C ASN A 287 8.73 19.46 30.36
N ASN A 288 7.44 19.79 30.11
CA ASN A 288 6.76 19.44 28.85
C ASN A 288 7.02 20.49 27.75
N LEU A 289 7.43 20.03 26.57
CA LEU A 289 7.71 20.89 25.41
C LEU A 289 6.61 20.77 24.35
N GLY A 290 6.00 21.92 24.01
CA GLY A 290 5.29 22.05 22.74
C GLY A 290 6.26 22.02 21.57
N PHE A 291 5.78 21.58 20.40
CA PHE A 291 6.63 21.50 19.22
C PHE A 291 5.86 21.71 17.91
N ALA A 292 6.57 22.15 16.89
CA ALA A 292 6.16 22.09 15.49
C ALA A 292 7.33 21.58 14.64
N ILE A 293 7.08 20.60 13.78
CA ILE A 293 8.08 19.96 12.92
C ILE A 293 7.56 19.86 11.49
N GLY A 294 8.38 20.31 10.53
CA GLY A 294 8.20 20.03 9.11
C GLY A 294 8.95 18.75 8.73
N GLN A 295 8.51 18.05 7.68
CA GLN A 295 9.13 16.86 7.15
C GLN A 295 9.16 16.87 5.63
N VAL A 296 10.34 16.66 5.04
CA VAL A 296 10.51 16.29 3.63
C VAL A 296 11.09 14.87 3.57
N GLY A 297 10.28 13.92 3.13
CA GLY A 297 10.68 12.53 2.90
C GLY A 297 11.02 12.29 1.42
N ILE A 298 12.24 11.84 1.17
CA ILE A 298 12.87 11.66 -0.13
C ILE A 298 13.02 10.16 -0.41
N PRO A 299 12.40 9.60 -1.47
CA PRO A 299 12.41 8.17 -1.78
C PRO A 299 13.69 7.77 -2.55
N VAL A 300 14.79 7.56 -1.83
CA VAL A 300 16.16 7.43 -2.36
C VAL A 300 16.42 6.15 -3.16
N ALA A 301 15.79 5.03 -2.81
CA ALA A 301 15.92 3.75 -3.52
C ALA A 301 14.64 2.92 -3.37
N ASP A 302 14.22 2.19 -4.41
CA ASP A 302 13.08 1.27 -4.34
C ASP A 302 13.51 -0.13 -3.86
N VAL A 303 12.70 -0.74 -2.99
CA VAL A 303 12.89 -2.07 -2.42
C VAL A 303 11.54 -2.80 -2.51
N GLY A 304 11.38 -3.59 -3.57
CA GLY A 304 10.11 -4.27 -3.87
C GLY A 304 8.98 -3.29 -4.17
N ASP A 305 7.85 -3.41 -3.45
CA ASP A 305 6.73 -2.48 -3.55
C ASP A 305 6.97 -1.15 -2.82
N GLN A 306 8.02 -1.00 -2.01
CA GLN A 306 8.27 0.18 -1.16
C GLN A 306 9.58 0.92 -1.53
N SER A 307 9.94 1.95 -0.77
CA SER A 307 11.19 2.71 -0.95
C SER A 307 11.88 3.03 0.37
N ILE A 308 13.21 2.93 0.39
CA ILE A 308 14.03 3.55 1.44
C ILE A 308 13.77 5.06 1.39
N THR A 309 13.50 5.66 2.56
CA THR A 309 13.12 7.07 2.66
C THR A 309 14.08 7.83 3.57
N LEU A 310 14.78 8.82 3.02
CA LEU A 310 15.55 9.82 3.77
C LEU A 310 14.61 10.96 4.16
N SER A 311 14.49 11.26 5.45
CA SER A 311 13.67 12.37 5.98
C SER A 311 14.55 13.50 6.48
N LEU A 312 14.36 14.70 5.90
CA LEU A 312 14.90 15.96 6.41
C LEU A 312 13.79 16.69 7.17
N SER A 313 14.03 17.15 8.39
CA SER A 313 12.94 17.60 9.28
C SER A 313 13.36 18.73 10.22
N PRO A 314 13.20 20.01 9.81
CA PRO A 314 13.41 21.16 10.70
C PRO A 314 12.27 21.29 11.71
N TYR A 315 12.59 21.71 12.93
CA TYR A 315 11.61 21.86 14.02
C TYR A 315 11.88 23.06 14.91
N LEU A 316 10.84 23.45 15.64
CA LEU A 316 10.86 24.39 16.75
C LEU A 316 10.24 23.70 17.96
N LEU A 317 10.95 23.71 19.09
CA LEU A 317 10.42 23.35 20.41
C LEU A 317 10.10 24.64 21.19
N HIS A 318 9.09 24.61 22.05
CA HIS A 318 8.71 25.74 22.90
C HIS A 318 8.24 25.24 24.27
N GLY A 319 8.79 25.81 25.33
CA GLY A 319 8.56 25.40 26.72
C GLY A 319 9.66 25.99 27.62
N ILE A 320 9.59 25.77 28.94
CA ILE A 320 10.53 26.32 29.94
C ILE A 320 10.79 27.85 29.83
N GLY A 321 9.89 28.60 29.19
CA GLY A 321 9.99 30.05 28.92
C GLY A 321 10.65 30.42 27.59
N GLU A 322 11.29 29.46 26.92
CA GLU A 322 12.18 29.67 25.77
C GLU A 322 11.72 28.94 24.50
N SER A 323 12.45 29.13 23.39
CA SER A 323 12.18 28.47 22.12
C SER A 323 13.45 27.93 21.45
N TYR A 324 13.48 26.64 21.14
CA TYR A 324 14.67 25.93 20.66
C TYR A 324 14.47 25.47 19.21
N GLY A 325 15.19 26.09 18.28
CA GLY A 325 15.24 25.64 16.89
C GLY A 325 16.16 24.44 16.72
N GLY A 326 15.84 23.55 15.78
CA GLY A 326 16.64 22.36 15.49
C GLY A 326 16.31 21.67 14.18
N GLY A 327 17.07 20.62 13.88
CA GLY A 327 16.92 19.83 12.68
C GLY A 327 17.18 18.35 12.91
N ARG A 328 16.37 17.49 12.28
CA ARG A 328 16.54 16.04 12.28
C ARG A 328 16.75 15.51 10.87
N VAL A 329 17.70 14.59 10.74
CA VAL A 329 17.91 13.74 9.56
C VAL A 329 17.62 12.30 9.96
N GLY A 330 16.85 11.57 9.15
CA GLY A 330 16.50 10.18 9.43
C GLY A 330 16.44 9.33 8.18
N VAL A 331 16.65 8.02 8.32
CA VAL A 331 16.55 7.03 7.25
C VAL A 331 15.61 5.92 7.70
N ASN A 332 14.64 5.59 6.84
CA ASN A 332 13.68 4.51 7.03
C ASN A 332 13.91 3.43 5.97
N VAL A 333 14.21 2.20 6.40
CA VAL A 333 14.48 1.03 5.56
C VAL A 333 13.37 -0.02 5.76
N PRO A 334 12.40 -0.14 4.83
CA PRO A 334 11.43 -1.21 4.85
C PRO A 334 12.06 -2.54 4.41
N ILE A 335 11.74 -3.62 5.12
CA ILE A 335 12.18 -5.00 4.83
C ILE A 335 10.90 -5.83 4.65
N GLY A 336 10.37 -5.79 3.44
CA GLY A 336 9.04 -6.29 3.13
C GLY A 336 7.94 -5.53 3.89
N SER A 337 6.73 -6.09 3.92
CA SER A 337 5.55 -5.46 4.51
C SER A 337 5.49 -5.48 6.04
N GLN A 338 6.34 -6.29 6.70
CA GLN A 338 6.30 -6.55 8.14
C GLN A 338 7.33 -5.77 8.96
N LEU A 339 8.58 -5.68 8.49
CA LEU A 339 9.70 -5.14 9.27
C LEU A 339 10.11 -3.76 8.73
N LEU A 340 10.24 -2.78 9.62
CA LEU A 340 10.79 -1.46 9.33
C LEU A 340 11.90 -1.15 10.33
N LEU A 341 13.09 -0.85 9.80
CA LEU A 341 14.21 -0.31 10.54
C LEU A 341 14.27 1.20 10.32
N SER A 342 14.53 1.98 11.37
CA SER A 342 14.84 3.40 11.22
C SER A 342 16.04 3.81 12.07
N ALA A 343 16.76 4.82 11.59
CA ALA A 343 17.86 5.48 12.28
C ALA A 343 17.77 6.99 12.06
N TYR A 344 18.22 7.79 13.02
CA TYR A 344 18.22 9.25 12.92
C TYR A 344 19.31 9.91 13.75
N GLY A 345 19.73 11.08 13.29
CA GLY A 345 20.44 12.09 14.09
C GLY A 345 19.62 13.38 14.11
N GLN A 346 19.66 14.10 15.21
CA GLN A 346 19.08 15.44 15.33
C GLN A 346 19.99 16.34 16.16
N TYR A 347 19.88 17.65 15.95
CA TYR A 347 20.58 18.66 16.70
C TYR A 347 19.63 19.81 17.07
N ASP A 348 19.63 20.21 18.34
CA ASP A 348 18.99 21.42 18.85
C ASP A 348 19.67 21.96 20.10
N ASN A 349 19.52 23.25 20.39
CA ASN A 349 20.22 23.94 21.49
C ASN A 349 19.78 23.50 22.90
N LEU A 350 18.89 22.52 23.05
CA LEU A 350 18.43 21.98 24.32
C LEU A 350 19.00 20.58 24.57
N LEU A 351 18.83 19.68 23.60
CA LEU A 351 19.23 18.27 23.64
C LEU A 351 20.59 18.00 22.96
N ASP A 352 21.26 19.06 22.52
CA ASP A 352 22.54 19.06 21.82
C ASP A 352 22.53 18.05 20.66
N THR A 353 23.44 17.08 20.60
CA THR A 353 23.41 16.00 19.60
C THR A 353 22.60 14.82 20.12
N VAL A 354 21.55 14.41 19.41
CA VAL A 354 20.82 13.16 19.72
C VAL A 354 20.87 12.19 18.55
N VAL A 355 21.31 10.95 18.80
CA VAL A 355 21.30 9.85 17.83
C VAL A 355 20.38 8.74 18.34
N GLY A 356 19.58 8.16 17.46
CA GLY A 356 18.70 7.05 17.84
C GLY A 356 18.22 6.20 16.67
N GLY A 357 17.50 5.13 16.98
CA GLY A 357 16.93 4.22 16.00
C GLY A 357 15.78 3.39 16.57
N GLN A 358 15.00 2.79 15.68
CA GLN A 358 13.86 1.95 16.03
C GLN A 358 13.83 0.70 15.14
N VAL A 359 13.53 -0.44 15.76
CA VAL A 359 13.11 -1.66 15.07
C VAL A 359 11.61 -1.79 15.30
N SER A 360 10.83 -1.97 14.23
CA SER A 360 9.38 -2.19 14.32
C SER A 360 8.96 -3.36 13.44
N TYR A 361 8.29 -4.35 14.04
CA TYR A 361 7.75 -5.52 13.39
C TYR A 361 6.22 -5.50 13.47
N ARG A 362 5.55 -5.79 12.37
CA ARG A 362 4.10 -5.67 12.21
C ARG A 362 3.51 -6.97 11.70
N PHE A 363 2.37 -7.39 12.27
CA PHE A 363 1.61 -8.54 11.81
C PHE A 363 0.11 -8.23 11.81
N ALA A 364 -0.60 -8.75 10.80
CA ALA A 364 -2.02 -8.54 10.65
C ALA A 364 -2.82 -9.63 11.39
N THR A 365 -4.03 -9.30 11.86
CA THR A 365 -4.85 -10.22 12.67
C THR A 365 -5.56 -11.31 11.86
N ASN A 366 -5.46 -11.29 10.52
CA ASN A 366 -6.27 -12.12 9.63
C ASN A 366 -5.53 -12.46 8.32
N GLY A 367 -4.49 -13.29 8.41
CA GLY A 367 -3.72 -13.82 7.26
C GLY A 367 -2.73 -12.84 6.63
N GLY A 368 -3.21 -11.67 6.21
CA GLY A 368 -2.42 -10.63 5.54
C GLY A 368 -2.87 -9.21 5.90
N PHE A 369 -2.08 -8.20 5.54
CA PHE A 369 -2.40 -6.78 5.83
C PHE A 369 -3.61 -6.25 5.07
N VAL A 370 -3.90 -6.84 3.91
CA VAL A 370 -5.00 -6.47 3.02
C VAL A 370 -5.84 -7.72 2.76
N ASN A 371 -7.12 -7.66 3.10
CA ASN A 371 -8.14 -8.60 2.67
C ASN A 371 -8.66 -8.17 1.29
N ASP A 372 -8.17 -8.81 0.24
CA ASP A 372 -8.53 -8.57 -1.16
C ASP A 372 -9.52 -9.65 -1.66
N PRO A 373 -10.82 -9.31 -1.87
CA PRO A 373 -11.82 -10.29 -2.33
C PRO A 373 -11.54 -10.91 -3.70
N ASN A 374 -10.66 -10.30 -4.51
CA ASN A 374 -10.30 -10.75 -5.86
C ASN A 374 -9.12 -11.74 -5.84
N HIS A 375 -8.28 -11.68 -4.80
CA HIS A 375 -7.07 -12.52 -4.69
C HIS A 375 -7.21 -13.55 -3.56
N ARG A 376 -7.35 -14.82 -3.93
CA ARG A 376 -7.31 -15.93 -2.96
C ARG A 376 -5.87 -16.26 -2.61
N GLU A 377 -5.35 -15.63 -1.56
CA GLU A 377 -4.08 -16.03 -0.96
C GLU A 377 -4.11 -17.54 -0.60
N PRO A 378 -3.06 -18.31 -0.92
CA PRO A 378 -2.83 -19.60 -0.29
C PRO A 378 -2.71 -19.36 1.22
N THR A 379 -3.49 -20.07 2.03
CA THR A 379 -3.60 -19.80 3.47
C THR A 379 -2.24 -19.92 4.16
N GLN A 380 -1.58 -18.78 4.39
CA GLN A 380 -0.33 -18.71 5.14
C GLN A 380 -0.59 -19.21 6.57
N PRO A 381 0.20 -20.18 7.08
CA PRO A 381 0.06 -20.61 8.47
C PRO A 381 0.39 -19.43 9.39
N SER A 382 -0.43 -19.25 10.43
CA SER A 382 -0.27 -18.17 11.42
C SER A 382 1.17 -18.11 11.95
N PRO A 383 1.78 -16.92 12.10
CA PRO A 383 3.12 -16.76 12.67
C PRO A 383 3.18 -17.13 14.17
N LEU A 384 2.07 -17.52 14.80
CA LEU A 384 2.04 -18.07 16.15
C LEU A 384 2.48 -19.56 16.14
N PRO A 385 3.68 -19.91 16.63
CA PRO A 385 4.29 -21.24 16.43
C PRO A 385 3.64 -22.38 17.24
N TRP A 386 2.49 -22.11 17.87
CA TRP A 386 1.73 -23.03 18.73
C TRP A 386 0.26 -23.18 18.31
N GLN A 387 -0.15 -22.61 17.16
CA GLN A 387 -1.51 -22.78 16.61
C GLN A 387 -1.59 -23.69 15.37
N SER A 388 -0.46 -24.06 14.76
CA SER A 388 -0.41 -24.85 13.51
C SER A 388 -0.10 -26.34 13.70
N SER A 389 0.15 -26.81 14.94
CA SER A 389 0.20 -28.23 15.24
C SER A 389 -1.22 -28.78 15.48
N GLU A 390 -1.88 -29.25 14.42
CA GLU A 390 -2.84 -30.32 14.61
C GLU A 390 -2.11 -31.47 15.33
N PHE A 391 -2.61 -31.88 16.50
CA PHE A 391 -2.02 -32.98 17.26
C PHE A 391 -2.32 -34.31 16.57
N ASN A 392 -1.60 -34.60 15.48
CA ASN A 392 -1.59 -35.89 14.79
C ASN A 392 -0.82 -36.95 15.62
N THR A 393 -1.25 -37.09 16.87
CA THR A 393 -0.91 -38.19 17.74
C THR A 393 -1.64 -39.42 17.22
N GLY A 394 -0.96 -40.23 16.40
CA GLY A 394 -1.47 -41.49 15.84
C GLY A 394 -1.76 -42.60 16.87
N ARG A 395 -2.09 -42.22 18.11
CA ARG A 395 -2.56 -43.05 19.23
C ARG A 395 -3.50 -42.17 20.07
N PRO A 396 -4.79 -42.51 20.22
CA PRO A 396 -5.70 -41.72 21.04
C PRO A 396 -5.31 -41.82 22.52
N MET A 397 -4.92 -40.69 23.13
CA MET A 397 -4.88 -40.58 24.58
C MET A 397 -6.31 -40.51 25.11
N GLN A 398 -6.82 -41.66 25.53
CA GLN A 398 -8.19 -41.80 26.01
C GLN A 398 -8.32 -41.21 27.43
N ILE A 399 -8.62 -39.91 27.52
CA ILE A 399 -8.98 -39.27 28.79
C ILE A 399 -10.30 -39.90 29.26
N ALA A 400 -10.24 -40.60 30.39
CA ALA A 400 -11.37 -41.34 30.93
C ALA A 400 -12.39 -40.42 31.60
N LEU A 401 -13.39 -39.97 30.83
CA LEU A 401 -14.68 -39.50 31.31
C LEU A 401 -15.77 -40.40 30.71
N GLU A 402 -16.67 -40.89 31.56
CA GLU A 402 -17.56 -42.00 31.22
C GLU A 402 -18.77 -41.59 30.35
N ARG A 403 -19.29 -42.59 29.61
CA ARG A 403 -20.73 -42.82 29.33
C ARG A 403 -21.41 -42.00 28.21
N GLY A 404 -21.80 -42.68 27.11
CA GLY A 404 -22.85 -42.16 26.20
C GLY A 404 -22.78 -42.53 24.71
N ASP A 405 -22.97 -43.81 24.37
CA ASP A 405 -23.58 -44.35 23.13
C ASP A 405 -23.43 -43.61 21.77
N ALA A 406 -22.40 -44.05 21.02
CA ALA A 406 -22.41 -44.40 19.59
C ALA A 406 -23.30 -43.63 18.56
N ALA A 407 -22.61 -42.91 17.66
CA ALA A 407 -22.99 -42.79 16.25
C ALA A 407 -21.71 -42.69 15.38
N GLN A 408 -21.65 -43.38 14.23
CA GLN A 408 -20.41 -43.56 13.46
C GLN A 408 -20.61 -43.27 11.96
N PRO A 409 -20.01 -42.19 11.40
CA PRO A 409 -20.01 -41.92 9.96
C PRO A 409 -18.94 -42.72 9.21
N SER A 410 -19.26 -43.14 7.98
CA SER A 410 -18.36 -43.90 7.09
C SER A 410 -17.40 -43.01 6.28
N GLN A 411 -16.15 -43.44 6.13
CA GLN A 411 -15.19 -42.84 5.20
C GLN A 411 -15.55 -43.17 3.73
N PRO A 412 -15.41 -42.23 2.78
CA PRO A 412 -15.35 -42.56 1.34
C PRO A 412 -13.96 -43.05 0.95
N HIS A 413 -13.90 -44.06 0.08
CA HIS A 413 -12.63 -44.56 -0.48
C HIS A 413 -11.99 -43.58 -1.46
N ILE A 414 -10.66 -43.53 -1.45
CA ILE A 414 -9.85 -42.99 -2.57
C ILE A 414 -9.73 -44.11 -3.61
N THR A 415 -9.98 -43.80 -4.88
CA THR A 415 -9.78 -44.71 -6.01
C THR A 415 -8.74 -44.11 -6.96
N GLU A 416 -7.84 -44.94 -7.46
CA GLU A 416 -6.66 -44.52 -8.21
C GLU A 416 -6.94 -44.07 -9.65
N THR A 417 -5.95 -43.33 -10.17
CA THR A 417 -5.71 -43.01 -11.58
C THR A 417 -6.11 -44.12 -12.56
N GLN A 418 -6.88 -43.75 -13.59
CA GLN A 418 -6.87 -44.48 -14.88
C GLN A 418 -6.59 -43.49 -16.02
N SER A 419 -5.63 -43.86 -16.86
CA SER A 419 -5.35 -43.22 -18.14
C SER A 419 -6.17 -43.89 -19.26
N LEU A 420 -6.23 -43.25 -20.45
CA LEU A 420 -6.50 -43.76 -21.81
C LEU A 420 -7.18 -42.65 -22.65
N PRO A 421 -7.14 -42.67 -24.00
CA PRO A 421 -6.08 -43.15 -24.88
C PRO A 421 -5.63 -42.10 -25.92
N ALA A 422 -4.59 -42.40 -26.69
CA ALA A 422 -4.15 -41.56 -27.81
C ALA A 422 -5.03 -41.75 -29.06
N SER A 423 -6.09 -40.96 -29.21
CA SER A 423 -6.93 -40.96 -30.43
C SER A 423 -7.46 -39.56 -30.81
N PHE A 424 -6.61 -38.53 -30.79
CA PHE A 424 -6.91 -37.19 -31.30
C PHE A 424 -6.19 -36.89 -32.62
N ARG A 425 -6.78 -37.31 -33.73
CA ARG A 425 -6.55 -36.72 -35.07
C ARG A 425 -7.83 -36.79 -35.90
N ASN A 426 -8.08 -35.72 -36.66
CA ASN A 426 -9.10 -35.58 -37.70
C ASN A 426 -10.57 -35.70 -37.26
N LEU A 427 -11.13 -34.58 -36.79
CA LEU A 427 -12.46 -34.14 -37.22
C LEU A 427 -12.43 -32.62 -37.36
N ILE A 428 -12.56 -32.13 -38.60
CA ILE A 428 -12.83 -30.72 -38.90
C ILE A 428 -14.34 -30.63 -39.19
N GLY A 429 -15.03 -29.75 -38.48
CA GLY A 429 -16.46 -29.48 -38.67
C GLY A 429 -16.88 -28.26 -37.85
N ASN A 430 -17.27 -27.19 -38.54
CA ASN A 430 -17.53 -25.89 -37.89
C ASN A 430 -18.87 -25.88 -37.14
N ALA A 431 -18.82 -25.75 -35.81
CA ALA A 431 -19.84 -25.13 -34.96
C ALA A 431 -19.20 -24.77 -33.60
N ASP A 432 -19.62 -23.67 -32.96
CA ASP A 432 -19.29 -23.30 -31.57
C ASP A 432 -17.80 -23.29 -31.14
N GLU A 433 -16.92 -22.68 -31.94
CA GLU A 433 -15.56 -22.35 -31.48
C GLU A 433 -15.60 -21.19 -30.46
N LYS A 434 -15.67 -21.55 -29.17
CA LYS A 434 -15.59 -20.62 -28.02
C LYS A 434 -14.12 -20.22 -27.80
N VAL A 435 -13.76 -19.01 -28.20
CA VAL A 435 -12.40 -18.46 -28.06
C VAL A 435 -12.18 -18.00 -26.62
N ARG A 436 -11.12 -18.47 -25.96
CA ARG A 436 -10.70 -18.06 -24.61
C ARG A 436 -9.41 -17.23 -24.70
N ILE A 437 -9.38 -16.12 -23.96
CA ILE A 437 -8.25 -15.18 -23.89
C ILE A 437 -7.88 -14.99 -22.42
N GLU A 438 -6.60 -15.10 -22.08
CA GLU A 438 -6.12 -15.05 -20.70
C GLU A 438 -5.39 -13.74 -20.36
N ALA A 439 -5.20 -13.45 -19.06
CA ALA A 439 -4.50 -12.26 -18.61
C ALA A 439 -3.08 -12.16 -19.21
N GLY A 440 -2.78 -11.00 -19.82
CA GLY A 440 -1.55 -10.80 -20.60
C GLY A 440 -1.75 -10.96 -22.12
N GLU A 441 -2.87 -11.50 -22.59
CA GLU A 441 -3.14 -11.67 -24.02
C GLU A 441 -3.97 -10.52 -24.63
N VAL A 442 -3.75 -10.32 -25.93
CA VAL A 442 -4.56 -9.48 -26.81
C VAL A 442 -5.02 -10.28 -28.02
N ALA A 443 -6.29 -10.12 -28.37
CA ALA A 443 -6.91 -10.72 -29.54
C ALA A 443 -7.57 -9.66 -30.42
N THR A 444 -7.61 -9.91 -31.73
CA THR A 444 -8.32 -9.05 -32.69
C THR A 444 -9.42 -9.83 -33.39
N PHE A 445 -10.54 -9.16 -33.67
CA PHE A 445 -11.75 -9.77 -34.25
C PHE A 445 -12.26 -8.97 -35.45
N ASP A 446 -12.93 -9.66 -36.38
CA ASP A 446 -13.71 -9.03 -37.45
C ASP A 446 -15.01 -8.38 -36.91
N SER A 447 -15.72 -7.65 -37.77
CA SER A 447 -16.96 -6.95 -37.39
C SER A 447 -18.14 -7.88 -37.05
N ASP A 448 -18.06 -9.17 -37.41
CA ASP A 448 -19.01 -10.23 -37.03
C ASP A 448 -18.66 -10.89 -35.67
N GLY A 449 -17.41 -10.77 -35.20
CA GLY A 449 -16.93 -11.41 -33.97
C GLY A 449 -16.11 -12.69 -34.19
N ARG A 450 -15.55 -12.93 -35.38
CA ARG A 450 -14.60 -14.03 -35.64
C ARG A 450 -13.17 -13.61 -35.29
N LEU A 451 -12.40 -14.54 -34.73
CA LEU A 451 -11.00 -14.30 -34.35
C LEU A 451 -10.12 -14.12 -35.60
N LEU A 452 -9.29 -13.08 -35.60
CA LEU A 452 -8.28 -12.81 -36.62
C LEU A 452 -6.87 -13.14 -36.11
N THR A 453 -6.54 -12.70 -34.90
CA THR A 453 -5.27 -13.02 -34.22
C THR A 453 -5.46 -13.12 -32.71
N GLN A 454 -4.61 -13.91 -32.04
CA GLN A 454 -4.44 -13.95 -30.58
C GLN A 454 -2.93 -14.05 -30.27
N GLN A 455 -2.44 -13.23 -29.36
CA GLN A 455 -1.03 -13.20 -28.97
C GLN A 455 -0.84 -12.63 -27.56
N MET A 456 0.29 -12.91 -26.93
CA MET A 456 0.73 -12.21 -25.72
C MET A 456 1.01 -10.72 -26.03
N MET A 457 0.65 -9.84 -25.11
CA MET A 457 0.99 -8.42 -25.17
C MET A 457 2.49 -8.20 -24.90
N SER A 458 3.04 -7.13 -25.48
CA SER A 458 4.32 -6.59 -25.04
C SER A 458 4.16 -5.80 -23.74
N LYS A 459 5.25 -5.63 -22.99
CA LYS A 459 5.30 -4.83 -21.77
C LYS A 459 4.77 -3.42 -22.02
N GLU A 460 5.20 -2.80 -23.12
CA GLU A 460 4.83 -1.45 -23.52
C GLU A 460 3.32 -1.35 -23.79
N LYS A 461 2.73 -2.32 -24.49
CA LYS A 461 1.28 -2.35 -24.76
C LYS A 461 0.48 -2.50 -23.48
N PHE A 462 0.91 -3.35 -22.54
CA PHE A 462 0.24 -3.51 -21.24
C PHE A 462 0.32 -2.21 -20.42
N SER A 463 1.50 -1.57 -20.35
CA SER A 463 1.70 -0.30 -19.64
C SER A 463 0.87 0.85 -20.23
N GLN A 464 0.84 1.00 -21.55
CA GLN A 464 0.03 2.04 -22.20
C GLN A 464 -1.47 1.83 -21.94
N LEU A 465 -1.98 0.59 -22.00
CA LEU A 465 -3.37 0.29 -21.67
C LEU A 465 -3.75 0.69 -20.24
N ILE A 466 -2.86 0.47 -19.24
CA ILE A 466 -3.08 0.96 -17.87
C ILE A 466 -3.13 2.50 -17.85
N ILE A 467 -2.17 3.16 -18.49
CA ILE A 467 -2.05 4.63 -18.49
C ILE A 467 -3.28 5.29 -19.14
N ASP A 468 -3.63 4.88 -20.35
CA ASP A 468 -4.71 5.49 -21.14
C ASP A 468 -6.10 5.28 -20.51
N THR A 469 -6.33 4.11 -19.89
CA THR A 469 -7.65 3.76 -19.35
C THR A 469 -7.83 4.14 -17.88
N MET A 470 -6.80 4.03 -17.04
CA MET A 470 -6.92 4.18 -15.58
C MET A 470 -6.34 5.49 -15.03
N SER A 471 -5.38 6.16 -15.71
CA SER A 471 -4.79 7.39 -15.15
C SER A 471 -5.86 8.49 -15.02
N GLY A 472 -6.04 9.05 -13.83
CA GLY A 472 -7.08 10.04 -13.51
C GLY A 472 -8.45 9.47 -13.14
N GLN A 473 -8.68 8.16 -13.33
CA GLN A 473 -9.89 7.48 -12.88
C GLN A 473 -9.77 7.05 -11.41
N ASN A 474 -10.90 6.73 -10.76
CA ASN A 474 -10.84 6.10 -9.44
C ASN A 474 -10.16 4.71 -9.53
N LEU A 475 -9.64 4.20 -8.42
CA LEU A 475 -9.03 2.86 -8.39
C LEU A 475 -10.08 1.76 -8.72
N LEU A 476 -9.63 0.65 -9.31
CA LEU A 476 -10.46 -0.53 -9.55
C LEU A 476 -10.33 -1.52 -8.38
N PRO A 477 -11.38 -2.33 -8.09
CA PRO A 477 -11.28 -3.50 -7.22
C PRO A 477 -10.08 -4.41 -7.57
N GLU A 478 -9.89 -4.73 -8.85
CA GLU A 478 -8.82 -5.61 -9.34
C GLU A 478 -7.47 -4.91 -9.57
N SER A 479 -7.28 -3.62 -9.22
CA SER A 479 -6.01 -2.91 -9.50
C SER A 479 -4.78 -3.60 -8.89
N HIS A 480 -4.94 -4.24 -7.72
CA HIS A 480 -3.89 -5.06 -7.11
C HIS A 480 -3.61 -6.35 -7.89
N LEU A 481 -4.65 -7.06 -8.36
CA LEU A 481 -4.51 -8.27 -9.18
C LEU A 481 -3.84 -7.97 -10.54
N ILE A 482 -4.13 -6.82 -11.15
CA ILE A 482 -3.49 -6.35 -12.39
C ILE A 482 -1.99 -6.06 -12.15
N ASN A 483 -1.62 -5.53 -10.98
CA ASN A 483 -0.21 -5.37 -10.59
C ASN A 483 0.50 -6.73 -10.47
N LEU A 484 -0.14 -7.73 -9.85
CA LEU A 484 0.41 -9.08 -9.73
C LEU A 484 0.61 -9.76 -11.11
N VAL A 485 -0.37 -9.65 -12.01
CA VAL A 485 -0.24 -10.14 -13.40
C VAL A 485 0.92 -9.48 -14.13
N TYR A 486 1.05 -8.15 -14.03
CA TYR A 486 2.18 -7.44 -14.64
C TYR A 486 3.53 -7.92 -14.07
N GLN A 487 3.61 -8.14 -12.75
CA GLN A 487 4.82 -8.65 -12.09
C GLN A 487 5.20 -10.06 -12.54
N GLU A 488 4.25 -10.97 -12.71
CA GLU A 488 4.53 -12.33 -13.20
C GLU A 488 5.03 -12.32 -14.66
N LEU A 489 4.50 -11.43 -15.51
CA LEU A 489 4.81 -11.37 -16.94
C LEU A 489 6.08 -10.56 -17.26
N TYR A 490 6.31 -9.43 -16.58
CA TYR A 490 7.30 -8.42 -16.99
C TYR A 490 8.22 -7.91 -15.85
N GLY A 491 8.09 -8.47 -14.64
CA GLY A 491 8.79 -7.98 -13.44
C GLY A 491 8.18 -6.71 -12.86
N LEU A 492 8.86 -6.08 -11.91
CA LEU A 492 8.34 -4.92 -11.18
C LEU A 492 7.90 -3.77 -12.13
N PRO A 493 6.66 -3.25 -11.99
CA PRO A 493 6.24 -2.04 -12.68
C PRO A 493 6.98 -0.82 -12.14
N ASP A 494 7.04 0.22 -12.97
CA ASP A 494 7.60 1.51 -12.57
C ASP A 494 6.68 2.26 -11.58
N ARG A 495 7.23 3.31 -10.94
CA ARG A 495 6.50 4.17 -9.99
C ARG A 495 5.24 4.80 -10.58
N THR A 496 5.17 5.05 -11.90
CA THR A 496 3.97 5.60 -12.54
C THR A 496 2.84 4.57 -12.52
N LEU A 497 3.11 3.35 -13.00
CA LEU A 497 2.14 2.24 -12.97
C LEU A 497 1.71 1.88 -11.55
N LEU A 498 2.65 1.80 -10.59
CA LEU A 498 2.35 1.55 -9.17
C LEU A 498 1.46 2.65 -8.55
N SER A 499 1.62 3.91 -8.99
CA SER A 499 0.76 5.03 -8.55
C SER A 499 -0.62 5.04 -9.23
N ILE A 500 -0.76 4.49 -10.44
CA ILE A 500 -2.05 4.37 -11.16
C ILE A 500 -2.85 3.17 -10.64
N LEU A 501 -2.19 2.03 -10.40
CA LEU A 501 -2.78 0.83 -9.81
C LEU A 501 -2.98 0.93 -8.28
N GLY A 502 -2.79 2.12 -7.70
CA GLY A 502 -3.05 2.37 -6.28
C GLY A 502 -2.18 1.58 -5.30
N SER A 503 -1.06 1.00 -5.75
CA SER A 503 -0.18 0.20 -4.88
C SER A 503 0.53 1.10 -3.86
N ASP A 504 1.04 2.26 -4.29
CA ASP A 504 1.54 3.31 -3.39
C ASP A 504 0.48 3.74 -2.36
N TRP A 505 -0.81 3.78 -2.74
CA TRP A 505 -1.91 4.08 -1.83
C TRP A 505 -2.21 2.95 -0.85
N LEU A 506 -2.26 1.68 -1.27
CA LEU A 506 -2.45 0.54 -0.36
C LEU A 506 -1.34 0.48 0.70
N ILE A 507 -0.12 0.83 0.32
CA ILE A 507 1.03 0.98 1.23
C ILE A 507 0.81 2.16 2.20
N ALA A 508 0.49 3.35 1.69
CA ALA A 508 0.28 4.54 2.52
C ALA A 508 -0.96 4.46 3.43
N ALA A 509 -1.97 3.67 3.04
CA ALA A 509 -3.17 3.42 3.82
C ALA A 509 -2.90 2.40 4.94
N ARG A 510 -2.07 1.36 4.71
CA ARG A 510 -1.68 0.38 5.74
C ARG A 510 -0.58 0.85 6.71
N THR A 511 0.01 2.02 6.50
CA THR A 511 0.92 2.67 7.46
C THR A 511 0.16 3.70 8.32
N PRO A 512 0.54 3.90 9.59
CA PRO A 512 0.04 5.02 10.40
C PRO A 512 0.59 6.37 9.89
N TYR A 513 0.36 7.46 10.62
CA TYR A 513 1.07 8.73 10.37
C TYR A 513 2.50 8.63 10.92
N PRO A 514 3.55 9.03 10.19
CA PRO A 514 4.93 8.98 10.66
C PRO A 514 5.23 10.15 11.61
N ARG A 515 4.73 10.10 12.85
CA ARG A 515 5.04 11.12 13.87
C ARG A 515 6.53 11.08 14.23
N LEU A 516 7.21 12.21 14.03
CA LEU A 516 8.65 12.29 14.23
C LEU A 516 9.04 12.46 15.71
N ARG A 517 8.41 13.39 16.42
CA ARG A 517 8.39 13.41 17.88
C ARG A 517 7.01 12.96 18.36
N GLY A 518 7.00 12.19 19.44
CA GLY A 518 5.84 11.79 20.21
C GLY A 518 6.25 11.68 21.69
N ALA A 519 5.26 11.58 22.58
CA ALA A 519 5.36 11.53 24.04
C ALA A 519 6.79 11.57 24.63
N ASN A 520 7.51 10.45 24.58
CA ASN A 520 8.74 10.24 25.34
C ASN A 520 9.99 10.98 24.78
N ASN A 521 9.89 11.68 23.64
CA ASN A 521 11.03 12.32 22.93
C ASN A 521 11.02 13.87 23.05
N LEU A 522 10.44 14.38 24.14
CA LEU A 522 10.16 15.82 24.38
C LEU A 522 10.40 16.28 25.82
N VAL A 523 10.92 15.41 26.71
CA VAL A 523 11.23 15.79 28.10
C VAL A 523 12.55 16.55 28.17
N VAL A 524 12.55 17.66 28.90
CA VAL A 524 13.76 18.44 29.21
C VAL A 524 14.66 17.67 30.19
N PRO A 525 15.98 17.57 29.96
CA PRO A 525 16.91 16.99 30.93
C PRO A 525 16.98 17.82 32.22
N ASP A 526 17.01 17.17 33.40
CA ASP A 526 16.92 17.85 34.70
C ASP A 526 18.06 18.86 34.94
N ASN A 527 19.26 18.60 34.39
CA ASN A 527 20.40 19.52 34.45
C ASN A 527 20.17 20.84 33.68
N LYS A 528 19.22 20.88 32.74
CA LYS A 528 18.84 22.04 31.92
C LYS A 528 17.54 22.71 32.38
N LEU A 529 16.86 22.17 33.40
CA LEU A 529 15.71 22.83 34.01
C LEU A 529 16.12 24.07 34.82
N PRO A 530 15.27 25.11 34.88
CA PRO A 530 15.49 26.25 35.76
C PRO A 530 15.47 25.76 37.21
N LYS A 531 16.65 25.73 37.85
CA LYS A 531 16.80 25.35 39.26
C LYS A 531 15.94 26.26 40.12
N GLN A 532 14.97 25.69 40.82
CA GLN A 532 14.25 26.44 41.84
C GLN A 532 15.26 26.92 42.89
N GLU A 533 15.29 28.23 43.13
CA GLU A 533 16.01 28.79 44.28
C GLU A 533 15.36 28.23 45.54
N ALA A 534 16.00 27.20 46.11
CA ALA A 534 15.60 26.64 47.38
C ALA A 534 15.76 27.74 48.43
N LYS A 535 14.63 28.33 48.84
CA LYS A 535 14.59 29.16 50.06
C LYS A 535 14.99 28.29 51.23
N VAL A 536 16.27 28.35 51.58
CA VAL A 536 16.81 27.82 52.83
C VAL A 536 16.09 28.58 53.93
N ALA A 537 15.14 27.90 54.58
CA ALA A 537 14.56 28.39 55.81
C ALA A 537 15.65 28.34 56.89
N GLU A 538 15.85 29.46 57.58
CA GLU A 538 16.79 29.57 58.69
C GLU A 538 16.35 28.65 59.85
N PRO A 539 17.28 27.92 60.46
CA PRO A 539 17.20 27.58 61.87
C PRO A 539 17.82 28.70 62.70
N GLU A 540 17.07 29.23 63.67
CA GLU A 540 17.50 30.21 64.67
C GLU A 540 18.35 29.56 65.80
N ASP A 541 19.04 30.38 66.61
CA ASP A 541 19.72 30.06 67.89
C ASP A 541 20.96 29.12 67.81
N GLU A 542 22.09 29.22 68.55
CA GLU A 542 22.74 30.08 69.59
C GLU A 542 24.30 29.87 69.38
N GLU A 543 25.32 30.53 69.94
CA GLU A 543 25.59 31.47 71.07
C GLU A 543 26.98 32.15 70.80
N GLU A 544 27.16 33.48 71.03
CA GLU A 544 28.42 34.25 71.38
C GLU A 544 29.78 34.08 70.58
N GLU A 545 30.73 35.04 70.49
CA GLU A 545 30.92 36.43 70.97
C GLU A 545 31.96 37.26 70.12
N GLU A 546 32.07 38.57 70.45
CA GLU A 546 33.21 39.50 70.29
C GLU A 546 33.58 40.26 68.97
N LYS A 547 33.81 41.58 69.16
CA LYS A 547 34.66 42.56 68.42
C LYS A 547 34.20 43.26 67.13
N GLU A 548 33.24 44.17 67.29
CA GLU A 548 33.47 45.64 67.27
C GLU A 548 34.59 46.23 66.36
N ALA A 549 34.20 47.00 65.33
CA ALA A 549 34.83 48.28 64.92
C ALA A 549 33.96 49.04 63.88
N GLU A 550 33.95 50.38 63.93
CA GLU A 550 33.19 51.27 63.03
C GLU A 550 33.74 51.34 61.59
N ALA A 551 32.85 51.48 60.59
CA ALA A 551 32.89 52.56 59.58
C ALA A 551 31.67 52.53 58.63
N GLU A 552 30.88 53.61 58.60
CA GLU A 552 30.02 53.93 57.44
C GLU A 552 30.87 54.60 56.33
N PRO A 553 30.53 54.35 55.06
CA PRO A 553 30.55 55.43 54.07
C PRO A 553 29.22 55.59 53.31
N GLU A 554 29.02 56.78 52.76
CA GLU A 554 27.79 57.24 52.07
C GLU A 554 27.53 56.54 50.72
N PRO A 555 26.28 56.55 50.21
CA PRO A 555 25.93 55.89 48.95
C PRO A 555 26.42 56.65 47.70
N GLU A 556 27.16 55.97 46.83
CA GLU A 556 27.52 56.44 45.49
C GLU A 556 26.63 55.82 44.38
N PRO A 557 26.58 56.41 43.16
CA PRO A 557 25.33 56.49 42.40
C PRO A 557 25.06 55.34 41.42
N THR A 558 23.83 55.37 40.89
CA THR A 558 23.35 54.52 39.79
C THR A 558 24.27 54.57 38.55
N PRO A 559 24.64 53.43 37.96
CA PRO A 559 25.35 53.42 36.67
C PRO A 559 24.43 53.89 35.53
N GLU A 560 25.00 54.65 34.59
CA GLU A 560 24.37 54.96 33.30
C GLU A 560 24.38 53.71 32.39
N PRO A 561 23.45 53.58 31.42
CA PRO A 561 23.39 52.42 30.54
C PRO A 561 24.60 52.36 29.58
N GLU A 562 25.21 51.18 29.46
CA GLU A 562 26.30 50.94 28.52
C GLU A 562 25.85 51.08 27.05
N PRO A 563 26.75 51.52 26.14
CA PRO A 563 26.41 51.72 24.73
C PRO A 563 26.27 50.38 23.98
N THR A 564 25.35 50.34 23.02
CA THR A 564 25.19 49.24 22.07
C THR A 564 26.45 49.06 21.22
N PRO A 565 27.03 47.85 21.10
CA PRO A 565 28.14 47.60 20.17
C PRO A 565 27.69 47.72 18.70
N GLU A 566 28.58 48.24 17.86
CA GLU A 566 28.38 48.31 16.40
C GLU A 566 28.59 46.93 15.73
N PRO A 567 27.98 46.68 14.55
CA PRO A 567 28.05 45.39 13.88
C PRO A 567 29.41 45.06 13.22
N GLU A 568 29.56 43.78 12.93
CA GLU A 568 30.78 43.05 12.52
C GLU A 568 31.48 43.55 11.25
N PRO A 569 32.81 43.33 11.12
CA PRO A 569 33.44 43.06 9.83
C PRO A 569 33.19 41.60 9.42
N THR A 570 32.56 41.41 8.25
CA THR A 570 32.32 40.07 7.68
C THR A 570 33.63 39.35 7.34
N PRO A 571 33.79 38.04 7.64
CA PRO A 571 34.91 37.25 7.12
C PRO A 571 34.83 37.12 5.59
N GLU A 572 36.00 37.09 4.94
CA GLU A 572 36.09 36.79 3.50
C GLU A 572 35.74 35.32 3.23
N PRO A 573 35.14 34.98 2.07
CA PRO A 573 34.78 33.60 1.76
C PRO A 573 36.02 32.73 1.55
N GLU A 574 36.04 31.55 2.16
CA GLU A 574 37.02 30.50 1.85
C GLU A 574 36.87 30.05 0.38
N PRO A 575 37.97 29.69 -0.30
CA PRO A 575 37.93 29.26 -1.69
C PRO A 575 37.14 27.95 -1.86
N GLU A 576 36.37 27.84 -2.94
CA GLU A 576 35.65 26.62 -3.29
C GLU A 576 36.61 25.43 -3.41
N PRO A 577 36.30 24.26 -2.81
CA PRO A 577 37.13 23.07 -2.96
C PRO A 577 37.12 22.59 -4.42
N GLU A 578 38.27 22.10 -4.90
CA GLU A 578 38.36 21.50 -6.23
C GLU A 578 37.39 20.30 -6.34
N PRO A 579 36.69 20.12 -7.47
CA PRO A 579 35.70 19.06 -7.62
C PRO A 579 36.36 17.68 -7.51
N GLU A 580 35.77 16.79 -6.70
CA GLU A 580 36.17 15.40 -6.64
C GLU A 580 36.07 14.74 -8.04
N PRO A 581 37.01 13.86 -8.42
CA PRO A 581 36.98 13.20 -9.71
C PRO A 581 35.72 12.33 -9.86
N GLU A 582 35.09 12.37 -11.04
CA GLU A 582 33.91 11.54 -11.33
C GLU A 582 34.22 10.05 -11.07
N PRO A 583 33.34 9.32 -10.37
CA PRO A 583 33.57 7.91 -10.07
C PRO A 583 33.62 7.08 -11.36
N GLU A 584 34.59 6.17 -11.46
CA GLU A 584 34.68 5.26 -12.62
C GLU A 584 33.38 4.46 -12.78
N PRO A 585 32.83 4.34 -14.01
CA PRO A 585 31.53 3.72 -14.23
C PRO A 585 31.56 2.23 -13.87
N GLU A 586 30.60 1.79 -13.05
CA GLU A 586 30.50 0.39 -12.62
C GLU A 586 30.46 -0.59 -13.81
N PRO A 587 31.19 -1.72 -13.74
CA PRO A 587 31.33 -2.63 -14.87
C PRO A 587 30.00 -3.33 -15.19
N MET A 588 29.39 -2.98 -16.32
CA MET A 588 28.10 -3.56 -16.78
C MET A 588 28.12 -5.09 -16.80
N ILE A 589 27.32 -5.71 -15.93
CA ILE A 589 27.19 -7.17 -15.83
C ILE A 589 26.12 -7.66 -16.82
N LEU A 590 26.58 -8.20 -17.96
CA LEU A 590 25.72 -8.72 -19.01
C LEU A 590 25.32 -10.18 -18.72
N THR A 591 24.03 -10.51 -18.79
CA THR A 591 23.53 -11.87 -18.54
C THR A 591 23.21 -12.59 -19.85
N TYR A 592 23.64 -13.86 -19.94
CA TYR A 592 23.51 -14.71 -21.13
C TYR A 592 22.98 -16.10 -20.76
N VAL A 593 22.41 -16.79 -21.75
CA VAL A 593 22.09 -18.23 -21.74
C VAL A 593 22.66 -18.91 -22.98
N CYS A 594 22.76 -20.24 -22.96
CA CYS A 594 23.16 -21.02 -24.14
C CYS A 594 21.94 -21.56 -24.87
N ARG A 595 21.85 -21.28 -26.18
CA ARG A 595 20.74 -21.67 -27.06
C ARG A 595 21.27 -22.55 -28.20
N GLY A 596 20.54 -23.62 -28.54
CA GLY A 596 20.89 -24.49 -29.67
C GLY A 596 20.49 -23.87 -31.01
N SER A 597 21.34 -23.99 -32.03
CA SER A 597 21.09 -23.46 -33.38
C SER A 597 20.59 -24.50 -34.40
N GLY A 598 20.20 -25.70 -33.96
CA GLY A 598 20.03 -26.89 -34.81
C GLY A 598 18.61 -27.40 -35.07
N SER A 599 17.56 -26.86 -34.42
CA SER A 599 16.19 -27.36 -34.60
C SER A 599 15.13 -26.23 -34.68
N SER A 600 13.93 -26.58 -35.13
CA SER A 600 12.77 -25.67 -35.20
C SER A 600 12.16 -25.32 -33.83
N SER A 601 12.58 -26.00 -32.77
CA SER A 601 12.25 -25.65 -31.38
C SER A 601 13.38 -24.85 -30.73
N MET A 602 13.05 -23.75 -30.03
CA MET A 602 14.04 -23.00 -29.25
C MET A 602 14.41 -23.79 -27.98
N LEU A 603 15.50 -24.54 -28.04
CA LEU A 603 16.05 -25.29 -26.91
C LEU A 603 17.16 -24.50 -26.22
N TYR A 604 17.12 -24.49 -24.88
CA TYR A 604 18.10 -23.84 -24.01
C TYR A 604 18.87 -24.88 -23.19
N TYR A 605 20.06 -24.51 -22.71
CA TYR A 605 20.83 -25.36 -21.81
C TYR A 605 20.30 -25.28 -20.36
N THR A 606 19.99 -26.43 -19.76
CA THR A 606 19.35 -26.54 -18.42
C THR A 606 20.29 -27.01 -17.31
N GLY A 607 21.60 -27.16 -17.59
CA GLY A 607 22.57 -27.69 -16.62
C GLY A 607 22.76 -29.22 -16.67
N THR A 608 21.80 -29.94 -17.27
CA THR A 608 21.86 -31.40 -17.47
C THR A 608 21.68 -31.82 -18.93
N GLY A 609 21.34 -30.89 -19.82
CA GLY A 609 21.15 -31.14 -21.25
C GLY A 609 20.55 -29.92 -21.97
N MET A 610 20.08 -30.15 -23.20
CA MET A 610 19.30 -29.17 -23.98
C MET A 610 17.81 -29.47 -23.83
N GLY A 611 16.99 -28.49 -23.45
CA GLY A 611 15.56 -28.69 -23.26
C GLY A 611 14.82 -27.49 -22.64
N GLY A 612 13.49 -27.55 -22.69
CA GLY A 612 12.61 -26.57 -22.03
C GLY A 612 12.65 -25.16 -22.64
N SER A 613 11.97 -24.23 -21.97
CA SER A 613 11.90 -22.82 -22.34
C SER A 613 12.93 -21.97 -21.59
N LEU A 614 13.02 -20.68 -21.93
CA LEU A 614 13.91 -19.71 -21.29
C LEU A 614 13.78 -19.63 -19.76
N LYS A 615 12.62 -19.98 -19.17
CA LYS A 615 12.45 -20.05 -17.71
C LYS A 615 13.43 -21.04 -17.07
N ASN A 616 13.75 -22.14 -17.75
CA ASN A 616 14.59 -23.24 -17.26
C ASN A 616 16.08 -23.11 -17.65
N ALA A 617 16.46 -22.04 -18.35
CA ALA A 617 17.80 -21.86 -18.87
C ALA A 617 18.81 -21.49 -17.78
N VAL A 618 19.99 -22.14 -17.79
CA VAL A 618 21.12 -21.76 -16.94
C VAL A 618 21.70 -20.44 -17.44
N ARG A 619 21.58 -19.42 -16.59
CA ARG A 619 22.12 -18.08 -16.80
C ARG A 619 23.59 -18.03 -16.40
N PHE A 620 24.36 -17.19 -17.09
CA PHE A 620 25.71 -16.82 -16.69
C PHE A 620 25.98 -15.35 -16.98
N GLN A 621 26.96 -14.77 -16.30
CA GLN A 621 27.30 -13.36 -16.38
C GLN A 621 28.69 -13.14 -17.00
N THR A 622 28.88 -12.00 -17.65
CA THR A 622 30.15 -11.53 -18.24
C THR A 622 30.17 -10.00 -18.25
N THR A 623 31.35 -9.39 -18.13
CA THR A 623 31.53 -7.93 -18.25
C THR A 623 31.72 -7.46 -19.69
N SER A 624 31.74 -8.37 -20.66
CA SER A 624 31.83 -8.03 -22.09
C SER A 624 31.12 -9.05 -22.98
N GLN A 625 30.61 -8.58 -24.13
CA GLN A 625 29.97 -9.44 -25.12
C GLN A 625 30.94 -10.47 -25.73
N SER A 626 32.22 -10.09 -25.89
CA SER A 626 33.28 -10.99 -26.38
C SER A 626 33.68 -12.07 -25.37
N GLY A 627 33.41 -11.88 -24.07
CA GLY A 627 33.55 -12.91 -23.04
C GLY A 627 32.41 -13.94 -23.00
N ALA A 628 31.31 -13.73 -23.73
CA ALA A 628 30.17 -14.62 -23.72
C ALA A 628 30.48 -15.94 -24.46
N SER A 629 30.59 -17.06 -23.73
CA SER A 629 30.90 -18.37 -24.32
C SER A 629 30.15 -19.53 -23.68
N CYS A 630 29.68 -20.43 -24.56
CA CYS A 630 29.02 -21.69 -24.21
C CYS A 630 29.97 -22.90 -24.25
N SER A 631 31.19 -22.73 -24.73
CA SER A 631 32.20 -23.79 -24.79
C SER A 631 32.50 -24.35 -23.39
N GLY A 632 32.60 -25.68 -23.27
CA GLY A 632 32.84 -26.38 -22.02
C GLY A 632 31.61 -26.57 -21.12
N ARG A 633 30.47 -25.94 -21.41
CA ARG A 633 29.24 -26.01 -20.57
C ARG A 633 28.35 -27.24 -20.85
N GLY A 634 28.94 -28.42 -21.10
CA GLY A 634 28.22 -29.71 -21.02
C GLY A 634 26.98 -29.94 -21.89
N ALA A 635 26.81 -29.23 -23.02
CA ALA A 635 25.60 -29.31 -23.84
C ALA A 635 25.45 -30.67 -24.58
N GLY A 636 24.78 -31.62 -23.93
CA GLY A 636 24.33 -32.89 -24.50
C GLY A 636 25.32 -34.05 -24.30
N SER A 637 24.79 -35.24 -24.00
CA SER A 637 25.56 -36.45 -23.67
C SER A 637 26.40 -37.03 -24.81
N THR A 638 26.28 -36.51 -26.04
CA THR A 638 27.11 -36.89 -27.21
C THR A 638 27.64 -35.69 -28.01
N GLY A 639 27.65 -34.48 -27.45
CA GLY A 639 28.55 -33.39 -27.87
C GLY A 639 28.55 -32.91 -29.33
N THR A 640 27.42 -32.93 -30.05
CA THR A 640 27.36 -32.55 -31.49
C THR A 640 26.43 -31.39 -31.85
N GLU A 641 25.64 -30.83 -30.92
CA GLU A 641 24.79 -29.67 -31.23
C GLU A 641 25.53 -28.33 -31.06
N PRO A 642 25.57 -27.45 -32.08
CA PRO A 642 26.13 -26.11 -31.94
C PRO A 642 25.24 -25.25 -31.03
N THR A 643 25.82 -24.72 -29.96
CA THR A 643 25.18 -23.75 -29.07
C THR A 643 25.84 -22.38 -29.19
N SER A 644 25.04 -21.32 -29.18
CA SER A 644 25.51 -19.94 -29.17
C SER A 644 25.06 -19.22 -27.88
N PRO A 645 25.83 -18.24 -27.40
CA PRO A 645 25.39 -17.35 -26.34
C PRO A 645 24.25 -16.46 -26.84
N TYR A 646 23.16 -16.40 -26.08
CA TYR A 646 22.02 -15.53 -26.31
C TYR A 646 21.88 -14.58 -25.12
N PHE A 647 21.92 -13.28 -25.39
CA PHE A 647 21.75 -12.22 -24.40
C PHE A 647 20.30 -12.17 -23.90
N LEU A 648 20.09 -11.79 -22.64
CA LEU A 648 18.76 -11.68 -22.02
C LEU A 648 18.31 -10.24 -21.85
#